data_AF-A0A423GH62-F1
#
_entry.id   AF-A0A423GH62-F1
#
_cell.length_a   1.000
_cell.length_b   1.000
_cell.length_c   1.000
_cell.angle_alpha   90.00
_cell.angle_beta   90.00
_cell.angle_gamma   90.00
#
_symmetry.space_group_name_H-M   'P 1'
#
loop_
_entity.id
_entity.type
_entity.pdbx_description
1 polymer ?
#
loop_
_entity_poly.entity_id
_entity_poly.type
_entity_poly.pdbx_seq_one_letter_code
_entity_poly.pdbx_strand_id
1 'polypeptide(L)'
;MNTHAVWSEALEDASSEEITLFAQLAPKTLSNASAPTQEGESRGKGLLLTKKQIIDLRKYESAALALPYHVADVKDYLNFGDPAGGGAGLRVDDFVKTFRATRTHARRWSPLRESIMLTGSQLKLFAASMAIYERSMEEVYDDVRAARLLDKNNIETLEQLKQLELELGGKFPGIDLPPGTVEDIGYYLDQIYKKVGDNLKVVKSIKLALDYFGYDLRQHILPEIKLRLSLIGSTLLPAEVEMLKRQVDDRALRIEEKNTEYANAVERSLGAATGMNLIGLALAIYLGVEAENIRAERNRLYQEQEAAIEELRGKHQTLGSLSRVKHDLQGLELVAIDADIATQNLMHVWNVMHLYIQSSQDAVAKITDALRLRLFMQAFRAVASPWKQIEHDADALIAVFKEADEEYERVYGIRTRAAFAMLPSTDYPTVDTGILADSNRLMRDGAIQSRVLFIRWNYLPQLHQRFDALVLGVDNSSDVLKEVALSTRMALEGRVRRLQALDKELASALDEQDVQDIEADRAGELAQMSRCVTQSTRQLSDQLSTIRDVFDRRLSLGFVEDMEREQHRVEAGLKRLEDERAERQKARGLASDAIGLLKTGGIEAIGNDLVLTLEHVTKLGIAPPEVQLIMQAIEQLKKTLAQVGEGVRFLDLVRARDQLVGKIQALDADIDKLHGQLNALKGKVQFIRVIHGIDDQRQRYVGQYQGVVAAYRSFARLIEANAYLAQEQRSLDLIHQAQRFMAFLAPLALPLALHG
;
A
#
# COMPACT_ATOMS: atom_id res chain seq x y z
N MET A 1 -38.77 11.20 -6.08
CA MET A 1 -39.78 11.94 -5.28
C MET A 1 -39.08 12.54 -4.08
N ASN A 2 -39.47 13.76 -3.65
CA ASN A 2 -38.77 14.48 -2.59
C ASN A 2 -39.29 13.98 -1.22
N THR A 3 -38.58 13.04 -0.60
CA THR A 3 -38.97 12.41 0.67
C THR A 3 -39.20 13.40 1.80
N HIS A 4 -38.53 14.56 1.76
CA HIS A 4 -38.66 15.59 2.79
C HIS A 4 -40.07 16.22 2.90
N ALA A 5 -40.86 16.19 1.81
CA ALA A 5 -42.22 16.73 1.80
C ALA A 5 -43.25 15.74 2.39
N VAL A 6 -43.05 14.43 2.17
CA VAL A 6 -43.97 13.38 2.64
C VAL A 6 -43.94 13.27 4.17
N TRP A 7 -42.78 13.53 4.78
CA TRP A 7 -42.64 13.49 6.25
C TRP A 7 -43.12 14.78 6.93
N SER A 8 -43.02 15.95 6.29
CA SER A 8 -43.56 17.20 6.87
C SER A 8 -45.09 17.19 6.91
N GLU A 9 -45.72 16.75 5.83
CA GLU A 9 -47.19 16.70 5.69
C GLU A 9 -47.83 15.66 6.65
N ALA A 10 -47.09 14.61 7.02
CA ALA A 10 -47.52 13.60 8.00
C ALA A 10 -47.30 14.00 9.47
N LEU A 11 -46.64 15.13 9.75
CA LEU A 11 -46.29 15.59 11.10
C LEU A 11 -46.99 16.89 11.51
N GLU A 12 -47.70 17.57 10.61
CA GLU A 12 -48.29 18.89 10.86
C GLU A 12 -49.45 18.87 11.89
N ASP A 13 -50.23 17.78 11.93
CA ASP A 13 -51.38 17.59 12.85
C ASP A 13 -51.23 16.38 13.80
N ALA A 14 -50.03 15.79 13.90
CA ALA A 14 -49.82 14.56 14.68
C ALA A 14 -49.88 14.80 16.20
N SER A 15 -50.59 13.95 16.95
CA SER A 15 -50.68 14.05 18.41
C SER A 15 -49.36 13.72 19.11
N SER A 16 -49.20 14.14 20.37
CA SER A 16 -47.97 13.87 21.14
C SER A 16 -47.69 12.38 21.34
N GLU A 17 -48.72 11.52 21.37
CA GLU A 17 -48.56 10.07 21.41
C GLU A 17 -48.13 9.52 20.05
N GLU A 18 -48.68 10.02 18.93
CA GLU A 18 -48.27 9.63 17.59
C GLU A 18 -46.83 10.08 17.26
N ILE A 19 -46.43 11.29 17.66
CA ILE A 19 -45.04 11.77 17.55
C ILE A 19 -44.09 10.88 18.37
N THR A 20 -44.51 10.45 19.56
CA THR A 20 -43.72 9.53 20.40
C THR A 20 -43.65 8.13 19.77
N LEU A 21 -44.74 7.65 19.18
CA LEU A 21 -44.80 6.38 18.44
C LEU A 21 -43.90 6.43 17.19
N PHE A 22 -43.93 7.51 16.42
CA PHE A 22 -43.03 7.74 15.29
C PHE A 22 -41.57 7.85 15.74
N ALA A 23 -41.25 8.49 16.88
CA ALA A 23 -39.90 8.55 17.42
C ALA A 23 -39.39 7.18 17.92
N GLN A 24 -40.26 6.33 18.47
CA GLN A 24 -39.93 4.96 18.86
C GLN A 24 -39.83 4.01 17.65
N LEU A 25 -40.60 4.26 16.59
CA LEU A 25 -40.55 3.49 15.35
C LEU A 25 -39.42 3.94 14.43
N ALA A 26 -38.98 5.20 14.45
CA ALA A 26 -37.95 5.74 13.56
C ALA A 26 -36.61 4.95 13.59
N PRO A 27 -36.06 4.53 14.75
CA PRO A 27 -34.88 3.65 14.76
C PRO A 27 -35.15 2.27 14.15
N LYS A 28 -36.37 1.72 14.31
CA LYS A 28 -36.79 0.46 13.71
C LYS A 28 -37.04 0.60 12.20
N THR A 29 -37.65 1.70 11.74
CA THR A 29 -37.92 1.93 10.31
C THR A 29 -36.67 2.36 9.57
N LEU A 30 -35.71 3.06 10.18
CA LEU A 30 -34.39 3.31 9.59
C LEU A 30 -33.54 2.02 9.54
N SER A 31 -33.60 1.18 10.58
CA SER A 31 -32.97 -0.16 10.57
C SER A 31 -33.62 -1.12 9.55
N ASN A 32 -34.92 -0.96 9.29
CA ASN A 32 -35.63 -1.73 8.24
C ASN A 32 -35.49 -1.10 6.83
N ALA A 33 -35.30 0.21 6.71
CA ALA A 33 -35.01 0.89 5.44
C ALA A 33 -33.57 0.62 4.94
N SER A 34 -32.71 0.08 5.80
CA SER A 34 -31.45 -0.54 5.40
C SER A 34 -31.56 -1.99 4.88
N ALA A 35 -32.78 -2.51 4.70
CA ALA A 35 -32.99 -3.77 3.98
C ALA A 35 -32.91 -3.57 2.44
N PRO A 36 -32.28 -4.49 1.69
CA PRO A 36 -32.25 -4.43 0.23
C PRO A 36 -33.63 -4.73 -0.36
N THR A 37 -34.02 -3.99 -1.40
CA THR A 37 -35.31 -4.15 -2.09
C THR A 37 -35.32 -5.22 -3.19
N GLN A 38 -34.23 -5.98 -3.39
CA GLN A 38 -34.16 -7.07 -4.37
C GLN A 38 -33.36 -8.30 -3.88
N GLU A 39 -33.71 -9.45 -4.44
CA GLU A 39 -33.22 -10.78 -4.06
C GLU A 39 -31.74 -11.00 -4.45
N GLY A 40 -30.98 -11.64 -3.55
CA GLY A 40 -29.61 -12.10 -3.81
C GLY A 40 -28.56 -11.62 -2.80
N GLU A 41 -28.80 -10.50 -2.10
CA GLU A 41 -27.85 -9.92 -1.14
C GLU A 41 -28.22 -10.20 0.32
N SER A 42 -27.72 -11.30 0.88
CA SER A 42 -27.71 -11.54 2.33
C SER A 42 -26.69 -10.62 3.00
N ARG A 43 -27.15 -9.50 3.58
CA ARG A 43 -26.40 -8.83 4.65
C ARG A 43 -26.73 -9.53 5.96
N GLY A 44 -25.76 -10.27 6.52
CA GLY A 44 -25.80 -10.65 7.93
C GLY A 44 -25.97 -9.37 8.77
N LYS A 45 -27.06 -9.28 9.54
CA LYS A 45 -27.49 -8.03 10.19
C LYS A 45 -26.39 -7.51 11.14
N GLY A 46 -25.75 -6.40 10.76
CA GLY A 46 -24.82 -5.65 11.62
C GLY A 46 -23.33 -5.97 11.49
N LEU A 47 -22.89 -6.93 10.66
CA LEU A 47 -21.46 -7.24 10.50
C LEU A 47 -20.78 -6.34 9.45
N LEU A 48 -19.61 -5.76 9.76
CA LEU A 48 -18.79 -5.00 8.79
C LEU A 48 -18.06 -5.87 7.77
N LEU A 49 -17.79 -7.13 8.14
CA LEU A 49 -17.10 -8.09 7.30
C LEU A 49 -18.11 -8.75 6.36
N THR A 50 -17.81 -8.75 5.07
CA THR A 50 -18.70 -9.29 4.04
C THR A 50 -18.19 -10.61 3.47
N LYS A 51 -19.11 -11.41 2.92
CA LYS A 51 -18.83 -12.60 2.11
C LYS A 51 -17.71 -12.34 1.09
N LYS A 52 -17.86 -11.26 0.30
CA LYS A 52 -16.88 -10.78 -0.69
C LYS A 52 -15.47 -10.58 -0.11
N GLN A 53 -15.34 -10.12 1.12
CA GLN A 53 -14.03 -9.87 1.74
C GLN A 53 -13.32 -11.18 2.14
N ILE A 54 -14.04 -12.19 2.63
CA ILE A 54 -13.49 -13.55 2.82
C ILE A 54 -13.00 -14.14 1.50
N ILE A 55 -13.78 -13.93 0.44
CA ILE A 55 -13.47 -14.35 -0.92
C ILE A 55 -12.20 -13.67 -1.43
N ASP A 56 -12.06 -12.36 -1.24
CA ASP A 56 -10.90 -11.60 -1.72
C ASP A 56 -9.62 -11.99 -0.95
N LEU A 57 -9.72 -12.35 0.33
CA LEU A 57 -8.63 -13.02 1.08
C LEU A 57 -8.23 -14.37 0.45
N ARG A 58 -9.20 -15.21 0.07
CA ARG A 58 -8.95 -16.50 -0.60
C ARG A 58 -8.36 -16.33 -2.01
N LYS A 59 -8.75 -15.28 -2.74
CA LYS A 59 -8.12 -14.89 -4.03
C LYS A 59 -6.68 -14.44 -3.85
N TYR A 60 -6.39 -13.61 -2.85
CA TYR A 60 -5.02 -13.23 -2.50
C TYR A 60 -4.18 -14.44 -2.12
N GLU A 61 -4.67 -15.32 -1.24
CA GLU A 61 -3.98 -16.55 -0.87
C GLU A 61 -3.67 -17.40 -2.11
N SER A 62 -4.66 -17.67 -2.96
CA SER A 62 -4.48 -18.42 -4.20
C SER A 62 -3.43 -17.79 -5.13
N ALA A 63 -3.53 -16.49 -5.42
CA ALA A 63 -2.59 -15.78 -6.30
C ALA A 63 -1.16 -15.76 -5.73
N ALA A 64 -1.01 -15.52 -4.42
CA ALA A 64 0.28 -15.52 -3.73
C ALA A 64 0.90 -16.93 -3.65
N LEU A 65 0.09 -17.98 -3.50
CA LEU A 65 0.53 -19.39 -3.52
C LEU A 65 0.75 -19.92 -4.93
N ALA A 66 0.34 -19.21 -5.98
CA ALA A 66 0.71 -19.50 -7.37
C ALA A 66 2.10 -18.96 -7.75
N LEU A 67 2.68 -18.03 -6.97
CA LEU A 67 3.97 -17.42 -7.30
C LEU A 67 5.14 -18.43 -7.25
N PRO A 68 6.04 -18.41 -8.27
CA PRO A 68 7.27 -19.19 -8.25
C PRO A 68 8.22 -18.71 -7.14
N TYR A 69 8.95 -19.63 -6.51
CA TYR A 69 9.68 -19.33 -5.26
C TYR A 69 11.07 -19.99 -5.15
N HIS A 70 11.39 -20.93 -6.04
CA HIS A 70 12.76 -21.37 -6.30
C HIS A 70 13.43 -20.47 -7.35
N VAL A 71 14.75 -20.33 -7.26
CA VAL A 71 15.51 -19.41 -8.14
C VAL A 71 15.41 -19.83 -9.62
N ALA A 72 15.35 -21.14 -9.90
CA ALA A 72 15.12 -21.67 -11.23
C ALA A 72 13.74 -21.26 -11.76
N ASP A 73 12.66 -21.62 -11.08
CA ASP A 73 11.28 -21.28 -11.47
C ASP A 73 11.10 -19.77 -11.69
N VAL A 74 11.71 -18.93 -10.85
CA VAL A 74 11.65 -17.46 -11.02
C VAL A 74 12.48 -16.99 -12.20
N LYS A 75 13.65 -17.57 -12.47
CA LYS A 75 14.45 -17.27 -13.67
C LYS A 75 13.67 -17.62 -14.94
N ASP A 76 13.06 -18.80 -14.98
CA ASP A 76 12.30 -19.31 -16.12
C ASP A 76 10.99 -18.52 -16.30
N TYR A 77 10.30 -18.19 -15.20
CA TYR A 77 9.14 -17.30 -15.21
C TYR A 77 9.49 -15.89 -15.68
N LEU A 78 10.67 -15.34 -15.34
CA LEU A 78 11.09 -14.02 -15.80
C LEU A 78 11.58 -14.03 -17.25
N ASN A 79 12.25 -15.10 -17.69
CA ASN A 79 12.76 -15.29 -19.06
C ASN A 79 13.43 -14.01 -19.64
N PHE A 80 14.37 -13.42 -18.90
CA PHE A 80 15.14 -12.27 -19.36
C PHE A 80 16.19 -12.70 -20.39
N GLY A 81 16.40 -11.87 -21.41
CA GLY A 81 17.37 -12.12 -22.49
C GLY A 81 18.80 -11.65 -22.20
N ASP A 82 19.02 -10.99 -21.07
CA ASP A 82 20.31 -10.42 -20.65
C ASP A 82 20.58 -10.78 -19.16
N PRO A 83 21.78 -11.26 -18.80
CA PRO A 83 22.24 -11.41 -17.40
C PRO A 83 22.05 -10.18 -16.50
N ALA A 84 22.05 -8.95 -17.04
CA ALA A 84 21.77 -7.74 -16.26
C ALA A 84 20.30 -7.64 -15.80
N GLY A 85 19.39 -8.36 -16.45
CA GLY A 85 17.95 -8.38 -16.17
C GLY A 85 17.30 -7.00 -16.36
N GLY A 86 16.28 -6.68 -15.57
CA GLY A 86 15.59 -5.40 -15.67
C GLY A 86 16.33 -4.19 -15.08
N GLY A 87 17.59 -4.36 -14.63
CA GLY A 87 18.35 -3.34 -13.90
C GLY A 87 18.22 -3.44 -12.37
N ALA A 88 18.64 -2.38 -11.66
CA ALA A 88 18.67 -2.37 -10.19
C ALA A 88 17.27 -2.49 -9.57
N GLY A 89 17.09 -3.45 -8.66
CA GLY A 89 15.80 -3.78 -8.04
C GLY A 89 14.86 -4.62 -8.91
N LEU A 90 15.29 -4.99 -10.13
CA LEU A 90 14.56 -5.81 -11.10
C LEU A 90 15.38 -7.03 -11.57
N ARG A 91 16.31 -7.51 -10.73
CA ARG A 91 17.05 -8.76 -10.96
C ARG A 91 16.24 -9.95 -10.49
N VAL A 92 16.61 -11.16 -10.95
CA VAL A 92 15.96 -12.42 -10.54
C VAL A 92 15.85 -12.52 -9.02
N ASP A 93 16.92 -12.23 -8.28
CA ASP A 93 16.94 -12.26 -6.82
C ASP A 93 15.94 -11.28 -6.16
N ASP A 94 15.66 -10.13 -6.78
CA ASP A 94 14.75 -9.12 -6.23
C ASP A 94 13.29 -9.54 -6.35
N PHE A 95 12.95 -10.31 -7.40
CA PHE A 95 11.68 -10.99 -7.56
C PHE A 95 11.59 -12.24 -6.66
N VAL A 96 12.65 -13.06 -6.56
CA VAL A 96 12.68 -14.22 -5.65
C VAL A 96 12.38 -13.79 -4.21
N LYS A 97 12.96 -12.67 -3.74
CA LYS A 97 12.68 -12.12 -2.40
C LYS A 97 11.20 -11.79 -2.22
N THR A 98 10.61 -10.98 -3.11
CA THR A 98 9.21 -10.56 -3.00
C THR A 98 8.23 -11.70 -3.17
N PHE A 99 8.44 -12.60 -4.14
CA PHE A 99 7.57 -13.76 -4.34
C PHE A 99 7.63 -14.71 -3.14
N ARG A 100 8.82 -14.96 -2.58
CA ARG A 100 8.97 -15.79 -1.37
C ARG A 100 8.35 -15.13 -0.14
N ALA A 101 8.48 -13.81 0.03
CA ALA A 101 7.85 -13.07 1.12
C ALA A 101 6.31 -13.15 1.01
N THR A 102 5.77 -12.85 -0.17
CA THR A 102 4.32 -12.89 -0.47
C THR A 102 3.74 -14.29 -0.29
N ARG A 103 4.41 -15.32 -0.82
CA ARG A 103 4.03 -16.73 -0.62
C ARG A 103 4.07 -17.13 0.86
N THR A 104 5.12 -16.77 1.58
CA THR A 104 5.27 -17.07 3.02
C THR A 104 4.19 -16.39 3.85
N HIS A 105 3.84 -15.14 3.51
CA HIS A 105 2.74 -14.41 4.13
C HIS A 105 1.41 -15.16 3.94
N ALA A 106 1.06 -15.48 2.69
CA ALA A 106 -0.18 -16.14 2.32
C ALA A 106 -0.37 -17.52 2.99
N ARG A 107 0.71 -18.31 3.15
CA ARG A 107 0.67 -19.61 3.85
C ARG A 107 0.16 -19.53 5.30
N ARG A 108 0.14 -18.34 5.92
CA ARG A 108 -0.39 -18.13 7.28
C ARG A 108 -1.91 -17.94 7.31
N TRP A 109 -2.56 -17.67 6.17
CA TRP A 109 -3.99 -17.42 6.12
C TRP A 109 -4.80 -18.67 6.48
N SER A 110 -4.60 -19.80 5.79
CA SER A 110 -5.33 -21.04 6.07
C SER A 110 -5.34 -21.48 7.55
N PRO A 111 -4.22 -21.58 8.30
CA PRO A 111 -4.25 -21.93 9.72
C PRO A 111 -4.91 -20.88 10.62
N LEU A 112 -4.75 -19.58 10.29
CA LEU A 112 -5.38 -18.49 11.02
C LEU A 112 -6.91 -18.51 10.84
N ARG A 113 -7.35 -18.73 9.60
CA ARG A 113 -8.74 -18.92 9.21
C ARG A 113 -9.38 -20.11 9.94
N GLU A 114 -8.71 -21.26 10.00
CA GLU A 114 -9.19 -22.43 10.73
C GLU A 114 -9.37 -22.12 12.23
N SER A 115 -8.38 -21.46 12.83
CA SER A 115 -8.41 -21.03 14.23
C SER A 115 -9.58 -20.08 14.52
N ILE A 116 -9.86 -19.14 13.60
CA ILE A 116 -10.99 -18.20 13.64
C ILE A 116 -12.34 -18.94 13.62
N MET A 117 -12.51 -19.91 12.71
CA MET A 117 -13.76 -20.68 12.56
C MET A 117 -14.02 -21.59 13.76
N LEU A 118 -12.99 -22.30 14.22
CA LEU A 118 -13.08 -23.17 15.39
C LEU A 118 -13.41 -22.36 16.66
N THR A 119 -12.70 -21.26 16.88
CA THR A 119 -12.91 -20.41 18.06
C THR A 119 -14.27 -19.72 18.01
N GLY A 120 -14.69 -19.19 16.86
CA GLY A 120 -16.05 -18.63 16.69
C GLY A 120 -17.13 -19.63 17.07
N SER A 121 -16.98 -20.89 16.64
CA SER A 121 -17.92 -21.98 16.98
C SER A 121 -17.93 -22.28 18.48
N GLN A 122 -16.75 -22.31 19.13
CA GLN A 122 -16.62 -22.51 20.57
C GLN A 122 -17.22 -21.34 21.38
N LEU A 123 -16.99 -20.10 20.94
CA LEU A 123 -17.56 -18.89 21.55
C LEU A 123 -19.08 -18.89 21.48
N LYS A 124 -19.67 -19.24 20.32
CA LYS A 124 -21.12 -19.37 20.17
C LYS A 124 -21.71 -20.39 21.14
N LEU A 125 -21.11 -21.58 21.23
CA LEU A 125 -21.57 -22.63 22.14
C LEU A 125 -21.46 -22.22 23.61
N PHE A 126 -20.34 -21.62 24.03
CA PHE A 126 -20.17 -21.17 25.41
C PHE A 126 -21.05 -19.97 25.75
N ALA A 127 -21.33 -19.08 24.79
CA ALA A 127 -22.27 -17.98 24.99
C ALA A 127 -23.70 -18.48 25.25
N ALA A 128 -24.16 -19.48 24.50
CA ALA A 128 -25.43 -20.15 24.74
C ALA A 128 -25.47 -20.83 26.13
N SER A 129 -24.36 -21.45 26.57
CA SER A 129 -24.24 -21.97 27.95
C SER A 129 -24.31 -20.85 29.00
N MET A 130 -23.65 -19.71 28.76
CA MET A 130 -23.67 -18.56 29.67
C MET A 130 -25.08 -17.98 29.85
N ALA A 131 -25.90 -17.96 28.81
CA ALA A 131 -27.31 -17.54 28.92
C ALA A 131 -28.17 -18.51 29.77
N ILE A 132 -27.79 -19.79 29.84
CA ILE A 132 -28.39 -20.76 30.76
C ILE A 132 -27.91 -20.49 32.19
N TYR A 133 -26.59 -20.32 32.38
CA TYR A 133 -26.01 -20.02 33.70
C TYR A 133 -26.55 -18.72 34.31
N GLU A 134 -26.74 -17.68 33.50
CA GLU A 134 -27.41 -16.43 33.91
C GLU A 134 -28.82 -16.71 34.46
N ARG A 135 -29.64 -17.46 33.73
CA ARG A 135 -31.01 -17.77 34.16
C ARG A 135 -31.05 -18.64 35.42
N SER A 136 -30.25 -19.70 35.50
CA SER A 136 -30.20 -20.55 36.69
C SER A 136 -29.74 -19.80 37.93
N MET A 137 -28.81 -18.84 37.78
CA MET A 137 -28.35 -18.00 38.89
C MET A 137 -29.42 -16.97 39.32
N GLU A 138 -30.17 -16.40 38.38
CA GLU A 138 -31.34 -15.55 38.68
C GLU A 138 -32.42 -16.35 39.44
N GLU A 139 -32.75 -17.57 38.99
CA GLU A 139 -33.71 -18.46 39.65
C GLU A 139 -33.26 -18.82 41.09
N VAL A 140 -31.98 -19.11 41.32
CA VAL A 140 -31.42 -19.36 42.67
C VAL A 140 -31.52 -18.10 43.56
N TYR A 141 -31.19 -16.93 43.03
CA TYR A 141 -31.24 -15.67 43.78
C TYR A 141 -32.68 -15.27 44.14
N ASP A 142 -33.62 -15.39 43.19
CA ASP A 142 -35.03 -15.09 43.42
C ASP A 142 -35.68 -16.10 44.38
N ASP A 143 -35.35 -17.40 44.31
CA ASP A 143 -35.76 -18.41 45.31
C ASP A 143 -35.32 -18.01 46.74
N VAL A 144 -34.04 -17.66 46.91
CA VAL A 144 -33.45 -17.25 48.20
C VAL A 144 -34.10 -15.97 48.74
N ARG A 145 -34.35 -14.99 47.87
CA ARG A 145 -35.01 -13.71 48.18
C ARG A 145 -36.49 -13.90 48.53
N ALA A 146 -37.24 -14.69 47.76
CA ALA A 146 -38.69 -14.86 47.92
C ALA A 146 -39.04 -15.69 49.17
N ALA A 147 -38.22 -16.66 49.55
CA ALA A 147 -38.50 -17.58 50.65
C ALA A 147 -38.25 -17.01 52.07
N ARG A 148 -37.77 -15.76 52.19
CA ARG A 148 -37.24 -15.16 53.45
C ARG A 148 -36.17 -16.05 54.13
N LEU A 149 -35.40 -16.80 53.34
CA LEU A 149 -34.33 -17.66 53.86
C LEU A 149 -33.09 -16.87 54.26
N LEU A 150 -32.90 -15.68 53.68
CA LEU A 150 -31.92 -14.67 54.11
C LEU A 150 -32.01 -14.41 55.64
N ASP A 151 -33.22 -14.12 56.15
CA ASP A 151 -33.48 -13.84 57.57
C ASP A 151 -33.42 -15.08 58.48
N LYS A 152 -33.68 -16.28 57.94
CA LYS A 152 -33.73 -17.53 58.73
C LYS A 152 -32.37 -18.19 58.92
N ASN A 153 -31.46 -18.00 57.96
CA ASN A 153 -30.16 -18.66 57.92
C ASN A 153 -28.97 -17.66 57.90
N ASN A 154 -29.21 -16.35 58.06
CA ASN A 154 -28.20 -15.27 58.02
C ASN A 154 -27.28 -15.32 56.77
N ILE A 155 -27.87 -15.50 55.59
CA ILE A 155 -27.11 -15.62 54.34
C ILE A 155 -26.97 -14.23 53.70
N GLU A 156 -25.85 -13.57 53.98
CA GLU A 156 -25.57 -12.22 53.49
C GLU A 156 -24.57 -12.23 52.32
N THR A 157 -23.69 -13.23 52.27
CA THR A 157 -22.50 -13.29 51.41
C THR A 157 -22.46 -14.50 50.47
N LEU A 158 -21.66 -14.41 49.40
CA LEU A 158 -21.42 -15.51 48.46
C LEU A 158 -20.92 -16.78 49.15
N GLU A 159 -20.03 -16.66 50.14
CA GLU A 159 -19.53 -17.80 50.92
C GLU A 159 -20.66 -18.56 51.64
N GLN A 160 -21.61 -17.83 52.23
CA GLN A 160 -22.74 -18.44 52.93
C GLN A 160 -23.74 -19.08 51.96
N LEU A 161 -23.88 -18.56 50.73
CA LEU A 161 -24.66 -19.20 49.68
C LEU A 161 -24.02 -20.51 49.20
N LYS A 162 -22.69 -20.53 49.01
CA LYS A 162 -21.94 -21.75 48.69
C LYS A 162 -22.18 -22.85 49.74
N GLN A 163 -22.20 -22.48 51.01
CA GLN A 163 -22.41 -23.41 52.12
C GLN A 163 -23.86 -23.94 52.20
N LEU A 164 -24.88 -23.13 51.86
CA LEU A 164 -26.28 -23.57 51.87
C LEU A 164 -26.60 -24.57 50.74
N GLU A 165 -26.13 -24.32 49.52
CA GLU A 165 -26.52 -25.16 48.37
C GLU A 165 -25.95 -26.59 48.45
N LEU A 166 -24.87 -26.75 49.21
CA LEU A 166 -24.28 -28.04 49.61
C LEU A 166 -25.26 -28.97 50.34
N GLU A 167 -26.36 -28.43 50.91
CA GLU A 167 -27.44 -29.20 51.55
C GLU A 167 -28.66 -29.45 50.65
N LEU A 168 -28.75 -28.85 49.45
CA LEU A 168 -29.98 -28.78 48.64
C LEU A 168 -29.97 -29.55 47.31
N GLY A 169 -28.79 -29.88 46.76
CA GLY A 169 -28.65 -30.73 45.56
C GLY A 169 -28.71 -29.98 44.23
N GLY A 170 -27.96 -30.49 43.24
CA GLY A 170 -27.50 -29.73 42.06
C GLY A 170 -28.59 -29.22 41.11
N LYS A 171 -28.49 -27.92 40.76
CA LYS A 171 -29.35 -27.21 39.79
C LYS A 171 -28.67 -26.75 38.48
N PHE A 172 -27.36 -26.97 38.30
CA PHE A 172 -26.59 -26.42 37.16
C PHE A 172 -26.21 -27.46 36.08
N PRO A 173 -27.00 -27.63 35.00
CA PRO A 173 -26.66 -28.56 33.92
C PRO A 173 -25.57 -28.02 32.97
N GLY A 174 -24.77 -28.93 32.39
CA GLY A 174 -23.95 -28.64 31.20
C GLY A 174 -22.46 -28.32 31.43
N ILE A 175 -21.86 -28.82 32.51
CA ILE A 175 -20.40 -28.90 32.65
C ILE A 175 -20.02 -30.37 32.83
N ASP A 176 -19.10 -30.89 32.01
CA ASP A 176 -18.59 -32.26 32.16
C ASP A 176 -17.74 -32.37 33.43
N LEU A 177 -18.15 -33.22 34.37
CA LEU A 177 -17.51 -33.40 35.67
C LEU A 177 -16.79 -34.76 35.77
N PRO A 178 -15.60 -34.82 36.40
CA PRO A 178 -15.03 -36.10 36.81
C PRO A 178 -15.95 -36.83 37.80
N PRO A 179 -16.11 -38.16 37.70
CA PRO A 179 -16.99 -38.92 38.59
C PRO A 179 -16.51 -38.84 40.04
N GLY A 180 -17.42 -38.47 40.95
CA GLY A 180 -17.15 -38.30 42.38
C GLY A 180 -16.91 -36.86 42.85
N THR A 181 -17.10 -35.87 41.98
CA THR A 181 -17.07 -34.43 42.36
C THR A 181 -18.34 -34.05 43.13
N VAL A 182 -18.22 -33.22 44.17
CA VAL A 182 -19.38 -32.62 44.87
C VAL A 182 -19.87 -31.43 44.05
N GLU A 183 -21.15 -31.44 43.68
CA GLU A 183 -21.77 -30.47 42.75
C GLU A 183 -22.31 -29.24 43.49
N ASP A 184 -21.43 -28.44 44.10
CA ASP A 184 -21.80 -27.14 44.69
C ASP A 184 -21.65 -25.95 43.73
N ILE A 185 -22.38 -24.88 44.01
CA ILE A 185 -22.36 -23.62 43.24
C ILE A 185 -20.98 -22.98 43.17
N GLY A 186 -20.10 -23.17 44.16
CA GLY A 186 -18.73 -22.70 44.13
C GLY A 186 -17.92 -23.37 43.02
N TYR A 187 -18.04 -24.69 42.90
CA TYR A 187 -17.42 -25.44 41.81
C TYR A 187 -17.93 -24.98 40.43
N TYR A 188 -19.25 -24.80 40.26
CA TYR A 188 -19.81 -24.34 38.99
C TYR A 188 -19.31 -22.93 38.61
N LEU A 189 -19.28 -22.00 39.56
CA LEU A 189 -18.74 -20.65 39.37
C LEU A 189 -17.27 -20.69 38.95
N ASP A 190 -16.43 -21.47 39.63
CA ASP A 190 -15.01 -21.62 39.28
C ASP A 190 -14.80 -22.14 37.85
N GLN A 191 -15.60 -23.11 37.39
CA GLN A 191 -15.53 -23.59 36.00
C GLN A 191 -16.01 -22.54 34.99
N ILE A 192 -17.05 -21.75 35.30
CA ILE A 192 -17.51 -20.65 34.45
C ILE A 192 -16.39 -19.60 34.32
N TYR A 193 -15.82 -19.17 35.44
CA TYR A 193 -14.74 -18.18 35.49
C TYR A 193 -13.49 -18.64 34.75
N LYS A 194 -13.11 -19.91 34.92
CA LYS A 194 -12.02 -20.53 34.17
C LYS A 194 -12.30 -20.54 32.66
N LYS A 195 -13.50 -20.93 32.23
CA LYS A 195 -13.89 -20.93 30.80
C LYS A 195 -13.91 -19.51 30.20
N VAL A 196 -14.32 -18.48 30.94
CA VAL A 196 -14.19 -17.08 30.50
C VAL A 196 -12.71 -16.72 30.26
N GLY A 197 -11.83 -17.06 31.21
CA GLY A 197 -10.40 -16.78 31.11
C GLY A 197 -9.66 -17.58 30.03
N ASP A 198 -10.06 -18.82 29.78
CA ASP A 198 -9.49 -19.65 28.72
C ASP A 198 -9.93 -19.17 27.33
N ASN A 199 -11.21 -18.80 27.15
CA ASN A 199 -11.69 -18.15 25.92
C ASN A 199 -10.95 -16.82 25.65
N LEU A 200 -10.70 -16.00 26.69
CA LEU A 200 -9.94 -14.76 26.54
C LEU A 200 -8.52 -15.01 25.99
N LYS A 201 -7.80 -16.02 26.52
CA LYS A 201 -6.45 -16.38 26.05
C LYS A 201 -6.45 -16.75 24.57
N VAL A 202 -7.40 -17.59 24.14
CA VAL A 202 -7.51 -18.05 22.73
C VAL A 202 -7.85 -16.88 21.80
N VAL A 203 -8.86 -16.09 22.14
CA VAL A 203 -9.28 -14.95 21.31
C VAL A 203 -8.19 -13.88 21.21
N LYS A 204 -7.45 -13.61 22.30
CA LYS A 204 -6.29 -12.72 22.31
C LYS A 204 -5.14 -13.25 21.45
N SER A 205 -4.88 -14.56 21.45
CA SER A 205 -3.89 -15.18 20.57
C SER A 205 -4.23 -14.97 19.09
N ILE A 206 -5.50 -15.17 18.71
CA ILE A 206 -5.97 -14.96 17.33
C ILE A 206 -5.96 -13.48 16.96
N LYS A 207 -6.28 -12.57 17.89
CA LYS A 207 -6.12 -11.12 17.69
C LYS A 207 -4.69 -10.79 17.28
N LEU A 208 -3.71 -11.22 18.07
CA LEU A 208 -2.28 -10.97 17.80
C LEU A 208 -1.82 -11.57 16.45
N ALA A 209 -2.35 -12.73 16.08
CA ALA A 209 -2.06 -13.35 14.79
C ALA A 209 -2.69 -12.58 13.60
N LEU A 210 -3.91 -12.05 13.75
CA LEU A 210 -4.57 -11.17 12.78
C LEU A 210 -3.85 -9.82 12.66
N ASP A 211 -3.47 -9.21 13.79
CA ASP A 211 -2.72 -7.95 13.85
C ASP A 211 -1.39 -8.12 13.07
N TYR A 212 -0.65 -9.20 13.32
CA TYR A 212 0.62 -9.49 12.64
C TYR A 212 0.44 -9.80 11.15
N PHE A 213 -0.59 -10.56 10.78
CA PHE A 213 -0.91 -10.86 9.38
C PHE A 213 -1.26 -9.58 8.59
N GLY A 214 -2.10 -8.70 9.16
CA GLY A 214 -2.48 -7.42 8.58
C GLY A 214 -1.34 -6.42 8.51
N TYR A 215 -0.54 -6.32 9.58
CA TYR A 215 0.67 -5.49 9.62
C TYR A 215 1.65 -5.88 8.52
N ASP A 216 2.03 -7.17 8.40
CA ASP A 216 2.95 -7.60 7.36
C ASP A 216 2.39 -7.37 5.95
N LEU A 217 1.09 -7.60 5.73
CA LEU A 217 0.46 -7.38 4.43
C LEU A 217 0.61 -5.93 3.99
N ARG A 218 0.30 -5.00 4.91
CA ARG A 218 0.28 -3.56 4.66
C ARG A 218 1.66 -2.91 4.65
N GLN A 219 2.54 -3.31 5.56
CA GLN A 219 3.84 -2.65 5.79
C GLN A 219 4.99 -3.27 5.00
N HIS A 220 4.84 -4.52 4.57
CA HIS A 220 5.93 -5.25 3.91
C HIS A 220 5.49 -5.78 2.55
N ILE A 221 4.45 -6.61 2.47
CA ILE A 221 4.09 -7.31 1.22
C ILE A 221 3.56 -6.37 0.13
N LEU A 222 2.52 -5.59 0.41
CA LEU A 222 1.93 -4.67 -0.57
C LEU A 222 2.92 -3.57 -1.02
N PRO A 223 3.72 -2.93 -0.13
CA PRO A 223 4.76 -2.00 -0.53
C PRO A 223 5.87 -2.63 -1.37
N GLU A 224 6.25 -3.89 -1.10
CA GLU A 224 7.22 -4.61 -1.95
C GLU A 224 6.69 -4.86 -3.37
N ILE A 225 5.43 -5.28 -3.51
CA ILE A 225 4.76 -5.48 -4.81
C ILE A 225 4.71 -4.15 -5.59
N LYS A 226 4.21 -3.09 -4.95
CA LYS A 226 4.15 -1.74 -5.51
C LYS A 226 5.53 -1.19 -5.90
N LEU A 227 6.58 -1.50 -5.12
CA LEU A 227 7.95 -1.11 -5.44
C LEU A 227 8.43 -1.76 -6.74
N ARG A 228 8.17 -3.05 -6.95
CA ARG A 228 8.57 -3.74 -8.20
C ARG A 228 7.78 -3.19 -9.38
N LEU A 229 6.47 -2.98 -9.23
CA LEU A 229 5.64 -2.32 -10.24
C LEU A 229 6.15 -0.92 -10.62
N SER A 230 6.53 -0.12 -9.63
CA SER A 230 7.03 1.24 -9.83
C SER A 230 8.42 1.25 -10.47
N LEU A 231 9.30 0.31 -10.09
CA LEU A 231 10.60 0.11 -10.74
C LEU A 231 10.44 -0.29 -12.21
N ILE A 232 9.54 -1.23 -12.53
CA ILE A 232 9.23 -1.62 -13.91
C ILE A 232 8.66 -0.43 -14.68
N GLY A 233 7.66 0.25 -14.12
CA GLY A 233 6.98 1.39 -14.77
C GLY A 233 7.88 2.59 -15.05
N SER A 234 9.06 2.67 -14.43
CA SER A 234 10.02 3.76 -14.58
C SER A 234 11.37 3.33 -15.17
N THR A 235 11.53 2.09 -15.66
CA THR A 235 12.83 1.59 -16.16
C THR A 235 13.37 2.43 -17.33
N LEU A 236 14.69 2.56 -17.43
CA LEU A 236 15.37 3.25 -18.54
C LEU A 236 15.51 2.38 -19.79
N LEU A 237 15.21 1.08 -19.69
CA LEU A 237 15.38 0.10 -20.77
C LEU A 237 14.77 0.51 -22.13
N PRO A 238 13.58 1.16 -22.22
CA PRO A 238 13.07 1.66 -23.50
C PRO A 238 13.96 2.74 -24.14
N ALA A 239 14.54 3.64 -23.34
CA ALA A 239 15.43 4.68 -23.82
C ALA A 239 16.79 4.11 -24.23
N GLU A 240 17.32 3.14 -23.47
CA GLU A 240 18.53 2.40 -23.83
C GLU A 240 18.36 1.65 -25.16
N VAL A 241 17.22 0.99 -25.36
CA VAL A 241 16.89 0.28 -26.61
C VAL A 241 16.81 1.23 -27.80
N GLU A 242 16.14 2.38 -27.66
CA GLU A 242 16.06 3.40 -28.72
C GLU A 242 17.42 4.02 -29.04
N MET A 243 18.27 4.26 -28.03
CA MET A 243 19.63 4.75 -28.21
C MET A 243 20.53 3.72 -28.93
N LEU A 244 20.51 2.46 -28.47
CA LEU A 244 21.26 1.37 -29.09
C LEU A 244 20.80 1.12 -30.54
N LYS A 245 19.49 1.19 -30.81
CA LYS A 245 18.94 1.10 -32.16
C LYS A 245 19.51 2.17 -33.09
N ARG A 246 19.59 3.44 -32.66
CA ARG A 246 20.20 4.51 -33.47
C ARG A 246 21.68 4.25 -33.77
N GLN A 247 22.41 3.67 -32.82
CA GLN A 247 23.81 3.27 -33.04
C GLN A 247 23.93 2.09 -34.03
N VAL A 248 23.01 1.12 -33.97
CA VAL A 248 22.89 0.01 -34.93
C VAL A 248 22.55 0.53 -36.34
N ASP A 249 21.62 1.49 -36.46
CA ASP A 249 21.21 2.08 -37.74
C ASP A 249 22.36 2.90 -38.39
N ASP A 250 23.06 3.76 -37.63
CA ASP A 250 24.21 4.51 -38.17
C ASP A 250 25.41 3.59 -38.49
N ARG A 251 25.66 2.53 -37.70
CA ARG A 251 26.71 1.55 -38.02
C ARG A 251 26.36 0.73 -39.27
N ALA A 252 25.08 0.41 -39.50
CA ALA A 252 24.64 -0.26 -40.73
C ALA A 252 24.94 0.59 -41.97
N LEU A 253 24.69 1.91 -41.92
CA LEU A 253 25.06 2.84 -43.00
C LEU A 253 26.58 2.82 -43.27
N ARG A 254 27.41 2.85 -42.22
CA ARG A 254 28.88 2.78 -42.36
C ARG A 254 29.37 1.45 -42.94
N ILE A 255 28.70 0.34 -42.61
CA ILE A 255 28.99 -0.97 -43.19
C ILE A 255 28.72 -0.94 -44.70
N GLU A 256 27.63 -0.32 -45.14
CA GLU A 256 27.30 -0.22 -46.56
C GLU A 256 28.25 0.72 -47.33
N GLU A 257 28.67 1.83 -46.71
CA GLU A 257 29.75 2.69 -47.22
C GLU A 257 31.05 1.88 -47.42
N LYS A 258 31.45 1.06 -46.43
CA LYS A 258 32.68 0.22 -46.48
C LYS A 258 32.53 -1.00 -47.41
N ASN A 259 31.33 -1.56 -47.58
CA ASN A 259 31.01 -2.59 -48.59
C ASN A 259 31.25 -2.03 -50.00
N THR A 260 30.70 -0.84 -50.27
CA THR A 260 30.86 -0.13 -51.53
C THR A 260 32.33 0.18 -51.80
N GLU A 261 33.10 0.62 -50.80
CA GLU A 261 34.55 0.84 -50.92
C GLU A 261 35.33 -0.43 -51.25
N TYR A 262 35.05 -1.52 -50.54
CA TYR A 262 35.71 -2.80 -50.75
C TYR A 262 35.45 -3.36 -52.16
N ALA A 263 34.20 -3.31 -52.62
CA ALA A 263 33.82 -3.77 -53.97
C ALA A 263 34.61 -3.01 -55.06
N ASN A 264 34.63 -1.68 -54.97
CA ASN A 264 35.43 -0.82 -55.84
C ASN A 264 36.92 -1.19 -55.80
N ALA A 265 37.51 -1.31 -54.60
CA ALA A 265 38.94 -1.61 -54.44
C ALA A 265 39.35 -2.98 -55.04
N VAL A 266 38.48 -4.00 -54.92
CA VAL A 266 38.72 -5.33 -55.51
C VAL A 266 38.61 -5.32 -57.04
N GLU A 267 37.59 -4.66 -57.60
CA GLU A 267 37.44 -4.49 -59.05
C GLU A 267 38.67 -3.80 -59.66
N ARG A 268 39.18 -2.76 -58.99
CA ARG A 268 40.38 -2.01 -59.38
C ARG A 268 41.66 -2.83 -59.24
N SER A 269 41.78 -3.66 -58.20
CA SER A 269 42.92 -4.59 -58.06
C SER A 269 42.96 -5.63 -59.19
N LEU A 270 41.80 -6.09 -59.67
CA LEU A 270 41.70 -6.99 -60.82
C LEU A 270 42.01 -6.25 -62.14
N GLY A 271 41.52 -5.01 -62.30
CA GLY A 271 41.81 -4.15 -63.44
C GLY A 271 43.27 -3.69 -63.55
N ALA A 272 43.97 -3.52 -62.42
CA ALA A 272 45.41 -3.20 -62.42
C ALA A 272 46.27 -4.42 -62.81
N ALA A 273 45.83 -5.64 -62.47
CA ALA A 273 46.56 -6.88 -62.75
C ALA A 273 46.61 -7.23 -64.26
N THR A 274 45.64 -6.79 -65.06
CA THR A 274 45.60 -7.05 -66.51
C THR A 274 46.63 -6.22 -67.30
N GLY A 275 47.22 -5.17 -66.71
CA GLY A 275 48.20 -4.29 -67.37
C GLY A 275 49.64 -4.80 -67.46
N MET A 276 49.97 -5.92 -66.79
CA MET A 276 51.27 -6.65 -66.83
C MET A 276 52.54 -5.79 -67.02
N ASN A 277 52.77 -4.80 -66.16
CA ASN A 277 54.05 -4.09 -66.06
C ASN A 277 54.46 -3.90 -64.58
N LEU A 278 55.75 -3.62 -64.32
CA LEU A 278 56.29 -3.57 -62.95
C LEU A 278 55.58 -2.52 -62.06
N ILE A 279 55.09 -1.44 -62.68
CA ILE A 279 54.37 -0.35 -62.02
C ILE A 279 52.96 -0.83 -61.62
N GLY A 280 52.25 -1.54 -62.50
CA GLY A 280 50.94 -2.14 -62.21
C GLY A 280 51.00 -3.18 -61.08
N LEU A 281 52.10 -3.94 -60.96
CA LEU A 281 52.28 -4.89 -59.86
C LEU A 281 52.49 -4.19 -58.51
N ALA A 282 53.28 -3.11 -58.47
CA ALA A 282 53.46 -2.30 -57.26
C ALA A 282 52.16 -1.57 -56.87
N LEU A 283 51.40 -1.08 -57.85
CA LEU A 283 50.10 -0.46 -57.65
C LEU A 283 49.06 -1.46 -57.12
N ALA A 284 49.05 -2.70 -57.63
CA ALA A 284 48.19 -3.77 -57.12
C ALA A 284 48.53 -4.17 -55.67
N ILE A 285 49.82 -4.17 -55.29
CA ILE A 285 50.23 -4.41 -53.90
C ILE A 285 49.77 -3.26 -52.99
N TYR A 286 49.93 -2.00 -53.40
CA TYR A 286 49.48 -0.84 -52.64
C TYR A 286 47.95 -0.82 -52.46
N LEU A 287 47.20 -1.01 -53.55
CA LEU A 287 45.73 -1.11 -53.53
C LEU A 287 45.25 -2.34 -52.75
N GLY A 288 46.00 -3.44 -52.76
CA GLY A 288 45.72 -4.63 -51.95
C GLY A 288 45.85 -4.38 -50.43
N VAL A 289 46.84 -3.58 -50.00
CA VAL A 289 46.97 -3.17 -48.59
C VAL A 289 45.82 -2.24 -48.18
N GLU A 290 45.41 -1.32 -49.04
CA GLU A 290 44.27 -0.43 -48.76
C GLU A 290 42.93 -1.21 -48.74
N ALA A 291 42.75 -2.17 -49.65
CA ALA A 291 41.61 -3.10 -49.64
C ALA A 291 41.56 -3.99 -48.39
N GLU A 292 42.71 -4.50 -47.91
CA GLU A 292 42.77 -5.31 -46.68
C GLU A 292 42.52 -4.47 -45.43
N ASN A 293 42.96 -3.20 -45.39
CA ASN A 293 42.59 -2.26 -44.32
C ASN A 293 41.08 -1.97 -44.29
N ILE A 294 40.47 -1.70 -45.45
CA ILE A 294 39.01 -1.52 -45.58
C ILE A 294 38.27 -2.79 -45.13
N ARG A 295 38.77 -3.97 -45.53
CA ARG A 295 38.23 -5.28 -45.14
C ARG A 295 38.33 -5.50 -43.63
N ALA A 296 39.46 -5.18 -43.00
CA ALA A 296 39.66 -5.32 -41.56
C ALA A 296 38.71 -4.40 -40.78
N GLU A 297 38.59 -3.13 -41.18
CA GLU A 297 37.67 -2.18 -40.55
C GLU A 297 36.20 -2.57 -40.74
N ARG A 298 35.81 -2.99 -41.95
CA ARG A 298 34.48 -3.52 -42.24
C ARG A 298 34.17 -4.76 -41.39
N ASN A 299 35.11 -5.70 -41.27
CA ASN A 299 34.94 -6.90 -40.45
C ASN A 299 34.78 -6.55 -38.96
N ARG A 300 35.52 -5.55 -38.45
CA ARG A 300 35.32 -5.00 -37.09
C ARG A 300 33.91 -4.42 -36.94
N LEU A 301 33.46 -3.60 -37.88
CA LEU A 301 32.11 -3.01 -37.85
C LEU A 301 31.02 -4.08 -37.88
N TYR A 302 31.18 -5.16 -38.66
CA TYR A 302 30.26 -6.31 -38.63
C TYR A 302 30.24 -7.02 -37.27
N GLN A 303 31.39 -7.21 -36.62
CA GLN A 303 31.46 -7.80 -35.27
C GLN A 303 30.79 -6.92 -34.21
N GLU A 304 31.04 -5.61 -34.24
CA GLU A 304 30.35 -4.64 -33.37
C GLU A 304 28.83 -4.59 -33.64
N GLN A 305 28.42 -4.74 -34.90
CA GLN A 305 27.01 -4.76 -35.29
C GLN A 305 26.30 -6.01 -34.78
N GLU A 306 26.90 -7.19 -34.95
CA GLU A 306 26.34 -8.45 -34.47
C GLU A 306 26.19 -8.44 -32.94
N ALA A 307 27.22 -7.94 -32.22
CA ALA A 307 27.15 -7.78 -30.77
C ALA A 307 26.04 -6.81 -30.33
N ALA A 308 25.88 -5.67 -31.03
CA ALA A 308 24.82 -4.70 -30.74
C ALA A 308 23.41 -5.22 -31.08
N ILE A 309 23.26 -6.05 -32.13
CA ILE A 309 22.00 -6.73 -32.48
C ILE A 309 21.64 -7.77 -31.42
N GLU A 310 22.61 -8.54 -30.93
CA GLU A 310 22.39 -9.51 -29.84
C GLU A 310 22.02 -8.81 -28.52
N GLU A 311 22.69 -7.71 -28.15
CA GLU A 311 22.32 -6.89 -26.99
C GLU A 311 20.89 -6.33 -27.14
N LEU A 312 20.56 -5.81 -28.33
CA LEU A 312 19.23 -5.27 -28.64
C LEU A 312 18.15 -6.37 -28.56
N ARG A 313 18.45 -7.60 -29.01
CA ARG A 313 17.59 -8.78 -28.83
C ARG A 313 17.37 -9.10 -27.34
N GLY A 314 18.44 -9.17 -26.56
CA GLY A 314 18.40 -9.43 -25.12
C GLY A 314 17.60 -8.38 -24.33
N LYS A 315 17.80 -7.10 -24.64
CA LYS A 315 17.04 -5.98 -24.06
C LYS A 315 15.57 -6.00 -24.47
N HIS A 316 15.23 -6.28 -25.74
CA HIS A 316 13.84 -6.41 -26.19
C HIS A 316 13.10 -7.57 -25.51
N GLN A 317 13.72 -8.74 -25.41
CA GLN A 317 13.16 -9.88 -24.67
C GLN A 317 12.89 -9.50 -23.21
N THR A 318 13.86 -8.87 -22.55
CA THR A 318 13.75 -8.40 -21.17
C THR A 318 12.62 -7.38 -21.01
N LEU A 319 12.47 -6.42 -21.93
CA LEU A 319 11.38 -5.42 -21.91
C LEU A 319 10.00 -6.05 -22.09
N GLY A 320 9.86 -7.04 -22.98
CA GLY A 320 8.63 -7.82 -23.15
C GLY A 320 8.27 -8.60 -21.88
N SER A 321 9.25 -9.29 -21.30
CA SER A 321 9.10 -10.01 -20.03
C SER A 321 8.70 -9.10 -18.87
N LEU A 322 9.37 -7.94 -18.69
CA LEU A 322 8.98 -6.96 -17.67
C LEU A 322 7.55 -6.43 -17.89
N SER A 323 7.11 -6.27 -19.13
CA SER A 323 5.75 -5.82 -19.45
C SER A 323 4.68 -6.85 -19.06
N ARG A 324 4.94 -8.15 -19.26
CA ARG A 324 4.07 -9.23 -18.77
C ARG A 324 4.11 -9.32 -17.24
N VAL A 325 5.30 -9.32 -16.63
CA VAL A 325 5.45 -9.39 -15.17
C VAL A 325 4.78 -8.19 -14.48
N LYS A 326 4.76 -7.02 -15.12
CA LYS A 326 3.97 -5.86 -14.66
C LYS A 326 2.47 -6.18 -14.63
N HIS A 327 1.92 -6.79 -15.66
CA HIS A 327 0.51 -7.19 -15.68
C HIS A 327 0.18 -8.20 -14.57
N ASP A 328 1.00 -9.24 -14.43
CA ASP A 328 0.85 -10.26 -13.39
C ASP A 328 0.92 -9.63 -11.97
N LEU A 329 1.88 -8.72 -11.75
CA LEU A 329 2.02 -7.98 -10.50
C LEU A 329 0.89 -6.97 -10.25
N GLN A 330 0.29 -6.37 -11.28
CA GLN A 330 -0.89 -5.51 -11.12
C GLN A 330 -2.10 -6.32 -10.66
N GLY A 331 -2.27 -7.54 -11.17
CA GLY A 331 -3.26 -8.49 -10.66
C GLY A 331 -3.01 -8.85 -9.19
N LEU A 332 -1.76 -9.12 -8.82
CA LEU A 332 -1.36 -9.42 -7.44
C LEU A 332 -1.54 -8.23 -6.49
N GLU A 333 -1.16 -7.02 -6.89
CA GLU A 333 -1.40 -5.78 -6.15
C GLU A 333 -2.89 -5.61 -5.85
N LEU A 334 -3.73 -5.84 -6.85
CA LEU A 334 -5.17 -5.65 -6.75
C LEU A 334 -5.80 -6.56 -5.69
N VAL A 335 -5.47 -7.86 -5.70
CA VAL A 335 -5.97 -8.81 -4.71
C VAL A 335 -5.34 -8.58 -3.33
N ALA A 336 -4.08 -8.10 -3.26
CA ALA A 336 -3.44 -7.74 -1.99
C ALA A 336 -4.08 -6.49 -1.33
N ILE A 337 -4.52 -5.50 -2.12
CA ILE A 337 -5.29 -4.35 -1.63
C ILE A 337 -6.67 -4.80 -1.12
N ASP A 338 -7.41 -5.58 -1.91
CA ASP A 338 -8.72 -6.10 -1.52
C ASP A 338 -8.59 -6.97 -0.24
N ALA A 339 -7.47 -7.69 -0.07
CA ALA A 339 -7.14 -8.48 1.11
C ALA A 339 -6.72 -7.65 2.35
N ASP A 340 -6.01 -6.52 2.24
CA ASP A 340 -5.75 -5.63 3.39
C ASP A 340 -7.06 -5.05 3.92
N ILE A 341 -7.95 -4.59 3.03
CA ILE A 341 -9.30 -4.10 3.41
C ILE A 341 -10.10 -5.20 4.12
N ALA A 342 -10.11 -6.41 3.57
CA ALA A 342 -10.76 -7.56 4.20
C ALA A 342 -10.17 -7.91 5.57
N THR A 343 -8.83 -7.91 5.70
CA THR A 343 -8.13 -8.14 6.96
C THR A 343 -8.47 -7.06 7.99
N GLN A 344 -8.58 -5.80 7.58
CA GLN A 344 -8.96 -4.69 8.47
C GLN A 344 -10.37 -4.85 9.04
N ASN A 345 -11.34 -5.25 8.22
CA ASN A 345 -12.71 -5.48 8.69
C ASN A 345 -12.76 -6.71 9.61
N LEU A 346 -12.02 -7.77 9.31
CA LEU A 346 -11.91 -8.96 10.17
C LEU A 346 -11.22 -8.64 11.51
N MET A 347 -10.13 -7.86 11.50
CA MET A 347 -9.48 -7.34 12.72
C MET A 347 -10.46 -6.53 13.58
N HIS A 348 -11.30 -5.68 12.98
CA HIS A 348 -12.33 -4.94 13.74
C HIS A 348 -13.34 -5.88 14.40
N VAL A 349 -13.93 -6.83 13.66
CA VAL A 349 -14.89 -7.81 14.20
C VAL A 349 -14.25 -8.65 15.32
N TRP A 350 -13.01 -9.09 15.14
CA TRP A 350 -12.29 -9.87 16.15
C TRP A 350 -11.90 -9.04 17.39
N ASN A 351 -11.54 -7.76 17.20
CA ASN A 351 -11.28 -6.82 18.30
C ASN A 351 -12.54 -6.55 19.15
N VAL A 352 -13.73 -6.48 18.53
CA VAL A 352 -15.00 -6.35 19.24
C VAL A 352 -15.26 -7.57 20.14
N MET A 353 -15.12 -8.79 19.62
CA MET A 353 -15.26 -10.01 20.42
C MET A 353 -14.24 -10.08 21.56
N HIS A 354 -12.96 -9.76 21.29
CA HIS A 354 -11.91 -9.67 22.32
C HIS A 354 -12.29 -8.70 23.45
N LEU A 355 -12.80 -7.52 23.12
CA LEU A 355 -13.17 -6.50 24.10
C LEU A 355 -14.39 -6.91 24.95
N TYR A 356 -15.37 -7.62 24.38
CA TYR A 356 -16.49 -8.17 25.16
C TYR A 356 -16.04 -9.26 26.15
N ILE A 357 -15.17 -10.18 25.72
CA ILE A 357 -14.65 -11.24 26.60
C ILE A 357 -13.74 -10.64 27.69
N GLN A 358 -12.90 -9.65 27.35
CA GLN A 358 -12.11 -8.92 28.34
C GLN A 358 -13.02 -8.24 29.37
N SER A 359 -14.11 -7.59 28.95
CA SER A 359 -15.07 -6.98 29.89
C SER A 359 -15.78 -8.01 30.78
N SER A 360 -15.99 -9.24 30.29
CA SER A 360 -16.52 -10.35 31.10
C SER A 360 -15.48 -10.81 32.14
N GLN A 361 -14.22 -11.00 31.72
CA GLN A 361 -13.11 -11.35 32.62
C GLN A 361 -12.82 -10.28 33.68
N ASP A 362 -12.92 -9.00 33.33
CA ASP A 362 -12.77 -7.87 34.26
C ASP A 362 -13.91 -7.83 35.30
N ALA A 363 -15.08 -8.37 34.97
CA ALA A 363 -16.18 -8.55 35.93
C ALA A 363 -15.94 -9.78 36.83
N VAL A 364 -15.44 -10.90 36.28
CA VAL A 364 -15.02 -12.08 37.07
C VAL A 364 -13.99 -11.69 38.13
N ALA A 365 -13.00 -10.87 37.77
CA ALA A 365 -11.94 -10.42 38.68
C ALA A 365 -12.42 -9.54 39.85
N LYS A 366 -13.68 -9.12 39.86
CA LYS A 366 -14.32 -8.40 40.98
C LYS A 366 -15.07 -9.33 41.94
N ILE A 367 -15.31 -10.59 41.56
CA ILE A 367 -16.07 -11.53 42.38
C ILE A 367 -15.17 -12.14 43.44
N THR A 368 -15.60 -12.07 44.70
CA THR A 368 -14.93 -12.63 45.88
C THR A 368 -15.96 -13.18 46.86
N ASP A 369 -15.58 -14.14 47.68
CA ASP A 369 -16.49 -14.86 48.59
C ASP A 369 -17.15 -13.96 49.65
N ALA A 370 -16.49 -12.84 49.98
CA ALA A 370 -16.98 -11.81 50.91
C ALA A 370 -18.01 -10.84 50.31
N LEU A 371 -18.36 -10.94 49.02
CA LEU A 371 -19.38 -10.08 48.41
C LEU A 371 -20.76 -10.36 48.99
N ARG A 372 -21.49 -9.28 49.29
CA ARG A 372 -22.94 -9.33 49.54
C ARG A 372 -23.66 -9.93 48.33
N LEU A 373 -24.71 -10.74 48.56
CA LEU A 373 -25.42 -11.44 47.48
C LEU A 373 -25.96 -10.51 46.36
N ARG A 374 -26.43 -9.30 46.70
CA ARG A 374 -26.85 -8.28 45.71
C ARG A 374 -25.70 -7.90 44.78
N LEU A 375 -24.53 -7.58 45.34
CA LEU A 375 -23.32 -7.20 44.61
C LEU A 375 -22.72 -8.37 43.82
N PHE A 376 -22.79 -9.59 44.36
CA PHE A 376 -22.44 -10.82 43.64
C PHE A 376 -23.31 -10.99 42.38
N MET A 377 -24.64 -10.90 42.50
CA MET A 377 -25.55 -11.04 41.34
C MET A 377 -25.34 -9.95 40.30
N GLN A 378 -25.14 -8.71 40.73
CA GLN A 378 -24.81 -7.60 39.85
C GLN A 378 -23.49 -7.85 39.10
N ALA A 379 -22.46 -8.37 39.78
CA ALA A 379 -21.20 -8.76 39.16
C ALA A 379 -21.37 -9.96 38.20
N PHE A 380 -22.17 -10.97 38.56
CA PHE A 380 -22.44 -12.14 37.72
C PHE A 380 -23.22 -11.78 36.45
N ARG A 381 -24.24 -10.90 36.54
CA ARG A 381 -24.91 -10.29 35.38
C ARG A 381 -23.92 -9.52 34.49
N ALA A 382 -22.94 -8.83 35.08
CA ALA A 382 -21.89 -8.15 34.33
C ALA A 382 -20.90 -9.12 33.66
N VAL A 383 -20.67 -10.31 34.23
CA VAL A 383 -19.94 -11.42 33.60
C VAL A 383 -20.73 -12.00 32.42
N ALA A 384 -22.03 -12.24 32.58
CA ALA A 384 -22.87 -12.89 31.57
C ALA A 384 -23.28 -11.98 30.41
N SER A 385 -23.62 -10.71 30.68
CA SER A 385 -24.21 -9.78 29.69
C SER A 385 -23.44 -9.65 28.36
N PRO A 386 -22.09 -9.57 28.31
CA PRO A 386 -21.35 -9.48 27.04
C PRO A 386 -21.52 -10.70 26.13
N TRP A 387 -21.80 -11.88 26.69
CA TRP A 387 -21.90 -13.13 25.93
C TRP A 387 -23.08 -13.16 24.96
N LYS A 388 -24.17 -12.43 25.26
CA LYS A 388 -25.30 -12.26 24.34
C LYS A 388 -24.90 -11.61 23.00
N GLN A 389 -23.94 -10.68 23.03
CA GLN A 389 -23.43 -10.06 21.81
C GLN A 389 -22.35 -10.94 21.14
N ILE A 390 -21.53 -11.64 21.93
CA ILE A 390 -20.55 -12.59 21.41
C ILE A 390 -21.23 -13.73 20.64
N GLU A 391 -22.37 -14.24 21.11
CA GLU A 391 -23.15 -15.27 20.39
C GLU A 391 -23.56 -14.80 19.00
N HIS A 392 -24.15 -13.60 18.92
CA HIS A 392 -24.61 -12.98 17.68
C HIS A 392 -23.45 -12.72 16.71
N ASP A 393 -22.37 -12.10 17.19
CA ASP A 393 -21.24 -11.70 16.35
C ASP A 393 -20.44 -12.93 15.87
N ALA A 394 -20.33 -13.97 16.69
CA ALA A 394 -19.71 -15.24 16.31
C ALA A 394 -20.56 -16.02 15.29
N ASP A 395 -21.89 -16.07 15.45
CA ASP A 395 -22.77 -16.74 14.49
C ASP A 395 -22.78 -16.04 13.12
N ALA A 396 -22.89 -14.71 13.12
CA ALA A 396 -22.79 -13.91 11.91
C ALA A 396 -21.44 -14.09 11.21
N LEU A 397 -20.34 -14.21 11.95
CA LEU A 397 -19.01 -14.49 11.39
C LEU A 397 -18.93 -15.87 10.73
N ILE A 398 -19.40 -16.93 11.42
CA ILE A 398 -19.42 -18.31 10.89
C ILE A 398 -20.27 -18.38 9.62
N ALA A 399 -21.43 -17.73 9.60
CA ALA A 399 -22.32 -17.67 8.44
C ALA A 399 -21.62 -17.03 7.24
N VAL A 400 -20.98 -15.86 7.43
CA VAL A 400 -20.25 -15.14 6.36
C VAL A 400 -19.11 -15.98 5.75
N PHE A 401 -18.37 -16.73 6.57
CA PHE A 401 -17.34 -17.66 6.07
C PHE A 401 -17.93 -18.83 5.29
N LYS A 402 -19.03 -19.43 5.78
CA LYS A 402 -19.69 -20.56 5.11
C LYS A 402 -20.28 -20.14 3.76
N GLU A 403 -20.99 -19.02 3.71
CA GLU A 403 -21.53 -18.47 2.45
C GLU A 403 -20.40 -18.16 1.44
N ALA A 404 -19.24 -17.70 1.91
CA ALA A 404 -18.09 -17.38 1.08
C ALA A 404 -17.43 -18.61 0.44
N ASP A 405 -17.36 -19.74 1.15
CA ASP A 405 -16.88 -21.01 0.58
C ASP A 405 -17.86 -21.57 -0.45
N GLU A 406 -19.16 -21.61 -0.12
CA GLU A 406 -20.19 -22.13 -1.02
C GLU A 406 -20.27 -21.35 -2.34
N GLU A 407 -19.98 -20.05 -2.32
CA GLU A 407 -19.89 -19.22 -3.52
C GLU A 407 -18.53 -19.38 -4.25
N TYR A 408 -17.42 -19.58 -3.51
CA TYR A 408 -16.09 -19.77 -4.12
C TYR A 408 -15.99 -21.06 -4.93
N GLU A 409 -16.62 -22.14 -4.49
CA GLU A 409 -16.67 -23.38 -5.27
C GLU A 409 -17.63 -23.30 -6.48
N ARG A 410 -18.45 -22.23 -6.62
CA ARG A 410 -19.40 -22.09 -7.73
C ARG A 410 -18.89 -21.22 -8.87
N VAL A 411 -18.63 -19.92 -8.66
CA VAL A 411 -18.33 -18.94 -9.73
C VAL A 411 -17.61 -17.72 -9.15
N TYR A 412 -16.61 -17.13 -9.85
CA TYR A 412 -16.24 -15.72 -9.58
C TYR A 412 -16.11 -14.74 -10.75
N GLY A 413 -16.90 -13.67 -10.61
CA GLY A 413 -16.78 -12.32 -11.19
C GLY A 413 -17.86 -11.40 -10.56
N ILE A 414 -17.73 -10.08 -10.40
CA ILE A 414 -16.60 -9.16 -10.62
C ILE A 414 -16.33 -8.30 -9.34
N ARG A 415 -16.95 -7.12 -9.19
CA ARG A 415 -16.68 -6.10 -8.14
C ARG A 415 -17.87 -5.15 -7.93
N THR A 416 -17.93 -4.51 -6.75
CA THR A 416 -18.96 -3.52 -6.36
C THR A 416 -18.34 -2.34 -5.59
N ARG A 417 -19.04 -1.19 -5.56
CA ARG A 417 -18.68 0.06 -4.85
C ARG A 417 -19.52 0.26 -3.57
N ALA A 418 -19.05 1.12 -2.66
CA ALA A 418 -19.68 1.39 -1.36
C ALA A 418 -20.72 2.54 -1.40
N ALA A 419 -21.62 2.55 -0.41
CA ALA A 419 -22.54 3.66 -0.11
C ALA A 419 -22.50 3.97 1.40
N PHE A 420 -22.61 5.24 1.76
CA PHE A 420 -22.41 5.76 3.13
C PHE A 420 -23.72 6.24 3.75
N ALA A 421 -23.81 6.23 5.09
CA ALA A 421 -24.93 6.78 5.85
C ALA A 421 -24.50 8.05 6.62
N MET A 422 -25.38 9.05 6.70
CA MET A 422 -25.17 10.28 7.47
C MET A 422 -25.32 10.02 8.98
N LEU A 423 -24.46 10.67 9.77
CA LEU A 423 -24.56 10.73 11.24
C LEU A 423 -24.98 12.15 11.69
N PRO A 424 -25.63 12.31 12.86
CA PRO A 424 -26.01 13.63 13.38
C PRO A 424 -24.81 14.49 13.80
N SER A 425 -24.99 15.81 13.74
CA SER A 425 -24.00 16.81 14.17
C SER A 425 -23.68 16.71 15.68
N THR A 426 -22.42 16.95 16.06
CA THR A 426 -21.95 16.99 17.46
C THR A 426 -21.07 18.22 17.70
N ASP A 427 -21.01 18.73 18.94
CA ASP A 427 -20.22 19.93 19.31
C ASP A 427 -18.70 19.68 19.37
N TYR A 428 -18.23 18.48 18.98
CA TYR A 428 -16.81 18.15 18.89
C TYR A 428 -16.21 18.69 17.59
N PRO A 429 -14.90 19.00 17.55
CA PRO A 429 -14.25 19.46 16.33
C PRO A 429 -14.46 18.46 15.19
N THR A 430 -14.86 18.94 14.01
CA THR A 430 -15.07 18.11 12.83
C THR A 430 -13.75 17.50 12.37
N VAL A 431 -13.59 16.19 12.56
CA VAL A 431 -12.45 15.41 12.09
C VAL A 431 -12.81 14.75 10.77
N ASP A 432 -12.06 15.06 9.73
CA ASP A 432 -12.22 14.47 8.41
C ASP A 432 -11.43 13.16 8.32
N THR A 433 -12.16 12.04 8.40
CA THR A 433 -11.58 10.69 8.28
C THR A 433 -11.09 10.37 6.87
N GLY A 434 -11.63 11.05 5.85
CA GLY A 434 -11.15 11.00 4.47
C GLY A 434 -9.75 11.60 4.35
N ILE A 435 -9.53 12.79 4.92
CA ILE A 435 -8.19 13.42 4.94
C ILE A 435 -7.19 12.55 5.70
N LEU A 436 -7.58 11.89 6.81
CA LEU A 436 -6.72 10.93 7.50
C LEU A 436 -6.35 9.73 6.59
N ALA A 437 -7.32 9.14 5.91
CA ALA A 437 -7.14 8.00 5.01
C ALA A 437 -6.25 8.36 3.79
N ASP A 438 -6.57 9.46 3.12
CA ASP A 438 -5.87 9.91 1.92
C ASP A 438 -4.46 10.40 2.21
N SER A 439 -4.26 11.18 3.28
CA SER A 439 -2.92 11.64 3.65
C SER A 439 -2.02 10.44 3.93
N ASN A 440 -2.52 9.44 4.68
CA ASN A 440 -1.79 8.22 4.96
C ASN A 440 -1.45 7.44 3.67
N ARG A 441 -2.44 7.19 2.79
CA ARG A 441 -2.23 6.54 1.49
C ARG A 441 -1.17 7.24 0.64
N LEU A 442 -1.29 8.55 0.48
CA LEU A 442 -0.38 9.37 -0.32
C LEU A 442 1.04 9.41 0.29
N MET A 443 1.16 9.35 1.62
CA MET A 443 2.46 9.18 2.30
C MET A 443 3.11 7.83 1.97
N ARG A 444 2.34 6.71 1.97
CA ARG A 444 2.86 5.39 1.58
C ARG A 444 3.26 5.33 0.10
N ASP A 445 2.42 5.84 -0.80
CA ASP A 445 2.73 5.90 -2.23
C ASP A 445 3.95 6.79 -2.50
N GLY A 446 4.11 7.90 -1.76
CA GLY A 446 5.30 8.74 -1.75
C GLY A 446 6.56 8.01 -1.25
N ALA A 447 6.46 7.24 -0.16
CA ALA A 447 7.59 6.43 0.35
C ALA A 447 8.06 5.39 -0.68
N ILE A 448 7.13 4.76 -1.40
CA ILE A 448 7.46 3.82 -2.47
C ILE A 448 8.20 4.54 -3.61
N GLN A 449 7.73 5.72 -4.01
CA GLN A 449 8.41 6.55 -5.03
C GLN A 449 9.81 7.02 -4.56
N SER A 450 9.96 7.42 -3.29
CA SER A 450 11.27 7.83 -2.76
C SER A 450 12.24 6.66 -2.74
N ARG A 451 11.78 5.43 -2.42
CA ARG A 451 12.56 4.19 -2.45
C ARG A 451 12.96 3.76 -3.87
N VAL A 452 12.09 3.94 -4.87
CA VAL A 452 12.44 3.76 -6.30
C VAL A 452 13.61 4.66 -6.69
N LEU A 453 13.54 5.94 -6.32
CA LEU A 453 14.57 6.93 -6.65
C LEU A 453 15.86 6.70 -5.84
N PHE A 454 15.74 6.27 -4.59
CA PHE A 454 16.89 5.95 -3.74
C PHE A 454 17.65 4.71 -4.23
N ILE A 455 16.97 3.64 -4.66
CA ILE A 455 17.60 2.46 -5.27
C ILE A 455 18.45 2.82 -6.50
N ARG A 456 18.05 3.85 -7.25
CA ARG A 456 18.77 4.32 -8.46
C ARG A 456 19.94 5.24 -8.15
N TRP A 457 19.77 6.17 -7.22
CA TRP A 457 20.69 7.30 -7.05
C TRP A 457 21.45 7.31 -5.72
N ASN A 458 21.08 6.46 -4.75
CA ASN A 458 21.61 6.39 -3.39
C ASN A 458 21.78 7.78 -2.74
N TYR A 459 20.80 8.66 -2.96
CA TYR A 459 20.90 10.08 -2.65
C TYR A 459 20.24 10.40 -1.29
N LEU A 460 20.97 11.13 -0.44
CA LEU A 460 20.56 11.53 0.91
C LEU A 460 19.99 10.37 1.77
N PRO A 461 20.75 9.30 2.03
CA PRO A 461 20.27 8.10 2.73
C PRO A 461 19.65 8.39 4.11
N GLN A 462 20.20 9.35 4.86
CA GLN A 462 19.64 9.77 6.15
C GLN A 462 18.26 10.43 6.01
N LEU A 463 18.02 11.17 4.92
CA LEU A 463 16.74 11.81 4.66
C LEU A 463 15.70 10.76 4.24
N HIS A 464 16.09 9.80 3.40
CA HIS A 464 15.26 8.63 3.06
C HIS A 464 14.83 7.88 4.33
N GLN A 465 15.79 7.47 5.16
CA GLN A 465 15.52 6.74 6.39
C GLN A 465 14.62 7.51 7.38
N ARG A 466 14.80 8.83 7.52
CA ARG A 466 13.92 9.67 8.35
C ARG A 466 12.48 9.64 7.87
N PHE A 467 12.26 9.72 6.55
CA PHE A 467 10.93 9.75 5.98
C PHE A 467 10.26 8.37 5.92
N ASP A 468 11.01 7.28 5.72
CA ASP A 468 10.50 5.91 5.92
C ASP A 468 9.97 5.74 7.36
N ALA A 469 10.75 6.17 8.36
CA ALA A 469 10.37 6.09 9.77
C ALA A 469 9.16 6.97 10.10
N LEU A 470 9.04 8.15 9.48
CA LEU A 470 7.88 9.05 9.63
C LEU A 470 6.59 8.42 9.09
N VAL A 471 6.66 7.77 7.92
CA VAL A 471 5.51 7.10 7.29
C VAL A 471 5.05 5.92 8.14
N LEU A 472 5.99 5.09 8.63
CA LEU A 472 5.69 4.03 9.59
C LEU A 472 5.09 4.56 10.91
N GLY A 473 5.57 5.72 11.39
CA GLY A 473 5.01 6.39 12.57
C GLY A 473 3.56 6.85 12.39
N VAL A 474 3.21 7.38 11.21
CA VAL A 474 1.83 7.74 10.84
C VAL A 474 0.94 6.50 10.71
N ASP A 475 1.47 5.39 10.19
CA ASP A 475 0.74 4.12 10.12
C ASP A 475 0.42 3.55 11.50
N ASN A 476 1.42 3.46 12.38
CA ASN A 476 1.23 3.05 13.77
C ASN A 476 0.24 3.97 14.51
N SER A 477 0.35 5.28 14.30
CA SER A 477 -0.59 6.27 14.87
C SER A 477 -2.03 6.04 14.39
N SER A 478 -2.21 5.61 13.14
CA SER A 478 -3.51 5.33 12.54
C SER A 478 -4.16 4.06 13.09
N ASP A 479 -3.40 2.99 13.28
CA ASP A 479 -3.92 1.77 13.89
C ASP A 479 -4.20 1.98 15.40
N VAL A 480 -3.34 2.70 16.13
CA VAL A 480 -3.59 3.09 17.54
C VAL A 480 -4.83 3.97 17.67
N LEU A 481 -5.04 4.96 16.78
CA LEU A 481 -6.24 5.80 16.78
C LEU A 481 -7.52 4.96 16.72
N LYS A 482 -7.58 4.03 15.76
CA LYS A 482 -8.70 3.11 15.56
C LYS A 482 -8.95 2.22 16.78
N GLU A 483 -7.91 1.61 17.34
CA GLU A 483 -8.03 0.75 18.53
C GLU A 483 -8.46 1.53 19.79
N VAL A 484 -7.91 2.73 20.00
CA VAL A 484 -8.26 3.58 21.14
C VAL A 484 -9.69 4.13 20.99
N ALA A 485 -10.12 4.52 19.80
CA ALA A 485 -11.49 4.93 19.53
C ALA A 485 -12.49 3.80 19.81
N LEU A 486 -12.23 2.60 19.28
CA LEU A 486 -13.10 1.43 19.50
C LEU A 486 -13.18 1.03 20.98
N SER A 487 -12.04 0.86 21.64
CA SER A 487 -11.98 0.44 23.05
C SER A 487 -12.58 1.48 23.99
N THR A 488 -12.32 2.78 23.77
CA THR A 488 -12.95 3.86 24.54
C THR A 488 -14.47 3.84 24.33
N ARG A 489 -14.96 3.73 23.08
CA ARG A 489 -16.39 3.69 22.78
C ARG A 489 -17.09 2.54 23.49
N MET A 490 -16.55 1.32 23.41
CA MET A 490 -17.13 0.14 24.08
C MET A 490 -17.07 0.24 25.61
N ALA A 491 -15.98 0.76 26.17
CA ALA A 491 -15.87 0.97 27.61
C ALA A 491 -16.88 1.99 28.13
N LEU A 492 -17.11 3.09 27.40
CA LEU A 492 -18.13 4.08 27.70
C LEU A 492 -19.54 3.49 27.58
N GLU A 493 -19.81 2.72 26.52
CA GLU A 493 -21.12 2.10 26.28
C GLU A 493 -21.50 1.15 27.43
N GLY A 494 -20.58 0.29 27.86
CA GLY A 494 -20.79 -0.59 29.01
C GLY A 494 -20.97 0.16 30.33
N ARG A 495 -20.29 1.30 30.54
CA ARG A 495 -20.44 2.16 31.73
C ARG A 495 -21.78 2.88 31.75
N VAL A 496 -22.21 3.44 30.61
CA VAL A 496 -23.52 4.08 30.46
C VAL A 496 -24.65 3.08 30.75
N ARG A 497 -24.58 1.86 30.19
CA ARG A 497 -25.57 0.80 30.48
C ARG A 497 -25.61 0.44 31.98
N ARG A 498 -24.47 0.37 32.67
CA ARG A 498 -24.42 0.11 34.12
C ARG A 498 -24.94 1.27 34.96
N LEU A 499 -24.60 2.52 34.64
CA LEU A 499 -25.16 3.70 35.31
C LEU A 499 -26.68 3.75 35.16
N GLN A 500 -27.21 3.51 33.96
CA GLN A 500 -28.65 3.42 33.72
C GLN A 500 -29.35 2.26 34.44
N ALA A 501 -28.63 1.18 34.78
CA ALA A 501 -29.16 0.09 35.59
C ALA A 501 -29.18 0.48 37.08
N LEU A 502 -28.09 1.07 37.58
CA LEU A 502 -27.99 1.60 38.95
C LEU A 502 -29.00 2.71 39.24
N ASP A 503 -29.23 3.61 38.28
CA ASP A 503 -30.23 4.68 38.40
C ASP A 503 -31.67 4.12 38.49
N LYS A 504 -31.95 2.95 37.90
CA LYS A 504 -33.21 2.22 38.06
C LYS A 504 -33.30 1.47 39.38
N GLU A 505 -32.20 0.84 39.80
CA GLU A 505 -32.13 0.09 41.06
C GLU A 505 -32.34 1.02 42.27
N LEU A 506 -31.73 2.22 42.23
CA LEU A 506 -31.88 3.27 43.25
C LEU A 506 -33.34 3.70 43.45
N ALA A 507 -34.14 3.75 42.39
CA ALA A 507 -35.58 4.06 42.46
C ALA A 507 -36.42 2.95 43.14
N SER A 508 -35.80 1.82 43.48
CA SER A 508 -36.40 0.64 44.12
C SER A 508 -35.62 0.14 45.34
N ALA A 509 -34.70 0.94 45.88
CA ALA A 509 -33.89 0.59 47.04
C ALA A 509 -34.77 0.32 48.28
N LEU A 510 -34.41 -0.71 49.07
CA LEU A 510 -35.24 -1.19 50.18
C LEU A 510 -34.93 -0.49 51.51
N ASP A 511 -33.70 -0.05 51.71
CA ASP A 511 -33.24 0.66 52.91
C ASP A 511 -32.08 1.64 52.62
N GLU A 512 -31.63 2.35 53.66
CA GLU A 512 -30.56 3.35 53.58
C GLU A 512 -29.17 2.75 53.28
N GLN A 513 -28.93 1.48 53.59
CA GLN A 513 -27.69 0.78 53.28
C GLN A 513 -27.66 0.37 51.79
N ASP A 514 -28.78 -0.10 51.23
CA ASP A 514 -28.94 -0.34 49.80
C ASP A 514 -28.69 0.95 49.00
N VAL A 515 -29.22 2.09 49.45
CA VAL A 515 -28.95 3.41 48.84
C VAL A 515 -27.45 3.73 48.86
N GLN A 516 -26.78 3.60 50.02
CA GLN A 516 -25.34 3.89 50.15
C GLN A 516 -24.48 2.98 49.27
N ASP A 517 -24.79 1.68 49.20
CA ASP A 517 -24.06 0.73 48.36
C ASP A 517 -24.25 1.06 46.85
N ILE A 518 -25.48 1.37 46.42
CA ILE A 518 -25.79 1.77 45.03
C ILE A 518 -25.08 3.09 44.66
N GLU A 519 -25.00 4.04 45.59
CA GLU A 519 -24.25 5.28 45.38
C GLU A 519 -22.73 5.04 45.30
N ALA A 520 -22.18 4.13 46.09
CA ALA A 520 -20.77 3.73 45.97
C ALA A 520 -20.46 3.13 44.59
N ASP A 521 -21.33 2.26 44.06
CA ASP A 521 -21.20 1.68 42.72
C ASP A 521 -21.26 2.74 41.61
N ARG A 522 -22.22 3.68 41.70
CA ARG A 522 -22.35 4.81 40.75
C ARG A 522 -21.07 5.65 40.74
N ALA A 523 -20.53 6.00 41.92
CA ALA A 523 -19.27 6.73 42.04
C ALA A 523 -18.09 5.93 41.44
N GLY A 524 -18.07 4.61 41.64
CA GLY A 524 -17.08 3.69 41.06
C GLY A 524 -17.07 3.69 39.53
N GLU A 525 -18.23 3.55 38.88
CA GLU A 525 -18.34 3.57 37.42
C GLU A 525 -17.97 4.94 36.82
N LEU A 526 -18.32 6.05 37.47
CA LEU A 526 -17.89 7.40 37.08
C LEU A 526 -16.37 7.59 37.18
N ALA A 527 -15.73 7.08 38.25
CA ALA A 527 -14.27 7.09 38.38
C ALA A 527 -13.57 6.19 37.33
N GLN A 528 -14.20 5.08 36.95
CA GLN A 528 -13.72 4.20 35.86
C GLN A 528 -13.93 4.79 34.46
N MET A 529 -14.91 5.69 34.29
CA MET A 529 -15.09 6.48 33.08
C MET A 529 -13.95 7.49 32.91
N SER A 530 -13.67 8.28 33.96
CA SER A 530 -12.54 9.23 34.00
C SER A 530 -11.21 8.56 33.67
N ARG A 531 -10.84 7.47 34.38
CA ARG A 531 -9.58 6.74 34.15
C ARG A 531 -9.39 6.29 32.71
N CYS A 532 -10.43 5.71 32.10
CA CYS A 532 -10.40 5.25 30.72
C CYS A 532 -10.09 6.39 29.74
N VAL A 533 -10.85 7.49 29.83
CA VAL A 533 -10.68 8.65 28.93
C VAL A 533 -9.30 9.29 29.12
N THR A 534 -8.82 9.43 30.36
CA THR A 534 -7.48 9.96 30.66
C THR A 534 -6.36 9.09 30.09
N GLN A 535 -6.47 7.76 30.18
CA GLN A 535 -5.49 6.83 29.60
C GLN A 535 -5.46 6.94 28.07
N SER A 536 -6.63 6.88 27.42
CA SER A 536 -6.76 7.05 25.96
C SER A 536 -6.21 8.40 25.49
N THR A 537 -6.44 9.47 26.27
CA THR A 537 -5.93 10.82 25.98
C THR A 537 -4.40 10.88 26.01
N ARG A 538 -3.76 10.18 26.94
CA ARG A 538 -2.29 10.07 27.02
C ARG A 538 -1.75 9.30 25.81
N GLN A 539 -2.27 8.09 25.56
CA GLN A 539 -1.82 7.24 24.45
C GLN A 539 -1.89 7.95 23.09
N LEU A 540 -2.97 8.68 22.80
CA LEU A 540 -3.09 9.47 21.57
C LEU A 540 -2.19 10.71 21.56
N SER A 541 -1.95 11.34 22.73
CA SER A 541 -1.00 12.47 22.83
C SER A 541 0.44 12.01 22.56
N ASP A 542 0.80 10.81 23.01
CA ASP A 542 2.13 10.23 22.82
C ASP A 542 2.35 9.90 21.33
N GLN A 543 1.38 9.26 20.65
CA GLN A 543 1.44 9.04 19.20
C GLN A 543 1.53 10.36 18.42
N LEU A 544 0.72 11.37 18.77
CA LEU A 544 0.81 12.70 18.14
C LEU A 544 2.21 13.31 18.27
N SER A 545 2.95 13.04 19.36
CA SER A 545 4.31 13.57 19.53
C SER A 545 5.32 12.97 18.55
N THR A 546 5.17 11.71 18.13
CA THR A 546 6.11 11.04 17.22
C THR A 546 5.96 11.50 15.78
N ILE A 547 4.74 11.85 15.35
CA ILE A 547 4.42 12.26 13.98
C ILE A 547 4.42 13.77 13.73
N ARG A 548 4.51 14.59 14.78
CA ARG A 548 4.42 16.06 14.68
C ARG A 548 5.74 16.75 14.32
N ASP A 549 6.86 16.04 14.33
CA ASP A 549 8.19 16.61 14.07
C ASP A 549 8.26 17.41 12.76
N VAL A 550 8.91 18.57 12.81
CA VAL A 550 8.90 19.57 11.74
C VAL A 550 10.15 19.43 10.87
N PHE A 551 9.94 19.30 9.57
CA PHE A 551 11.02 19.28 8.59
C PHE A 551 11.29 20.70 8.04
N ASP A 552 12.42 21.31 8.39
CA ASP A 552 12.86 22.56 7.75
C ASP A 552 13.33 22.26 6.32
N ARG A 553 12.55 22.73 5.34
CA ARG A 553 12.81 22.49 3.91
C ARG A 553 13.90 23.39 3.33
N ARG A 554 14.36 24.45 4.01
CA ARG A 554 15.28 25.48 3.45
C ARG A 554 16.51 24.88 2.78
N LEU A 555 17.24 23.99 3.47
CA LEU A 555 18.45 23.36 2.93
C LEU A 555 18.12 22.50 1.69
N SER A 556 17.04 21.72 1.76
CA SER A 556 16.62 20.86 0.65
C SER A 556 16.09 21.64 -0.57
N LEU A 557 15.48 22.82 -0.36
CA LEU A 557 15.10 23.73 -1.43
C LEU A 557 16.33 24.33 -2.11
N GLY A 558 17.35 24.75 -1.34
CA GLY A 558 18.63 25.19 -1.90
C GLY A 558 19.29 24.11 -2.78
N PHE A 559 19.27 22.84 -2.37
CA PHE A 559 19.75 21.74 -3.21
C PHE A 559 18.93 21.56 -4.51
N VAL A 560 17.62 21.82 -4.48
CA VAL A 560 16.77 21.79 -5.69
C VAL A 560 17.15 22.93 -6.62
N GLU A 561 17.24 24.16 -6.11
CA GLU A 561 17.64 25.35 -6.89
C GLU A 561 19.04 25.20 -7.52
N ASP A 562 20.01 24.64 -6.78
CA ASP A 562 21.35 24.34 -7.29
C ASP A 562 21.31 23.32 -8.42
N MET A 563 20.57 22.22 -8.25
CA MET A 563 20.45 21.17 -9.27
C MET A 563 19.65 21.63 -10.49
N GLU A 564 18.63 22.48 -10.34
CA GLU A 564 17.87 23.04 -11.47
C GLU A 564 18.70 24.03 -12.29
N ARG A 565 19.52 24.87 -11.64
CA ARG A 565 20.50 25.71 -12.33
C ARG A 565 21.52 24.89 -13.11
N GLU A 566 21.96 23.75 -12.58
CA GLU A 566 22.87 22.85 -13.29
C GLU A 566 22.18 22.09 -14.43
N GLN A 567 20.91 21.68 -14.27
CA GLN A 567 20.13 21.08 -15.36
C GLN A 567 20.08 22.00 -16.58
N HIS A 568 19.77 23.29 -16.39
CA HIS A 568 19.73 24.24 -17.50
C HIS A 568 21.09 24.44 -18.19
N ARG A 569 22.21 24.36 -17.45
CA ARG A 569 23.57 24.38 -18.04
C ARG A 569 23.85 23.13 -18.87
N VAL A 570 23.49 21.96 -18.34
CA VAL A 570 23.64 20.67 -19.03
C VAL A 570 22.78 20.61 -20.28
N GLU A 571 21.51 21.05 -20.22
CA GLU A 571 20.61 21.13 -21.38
C GLU A 571 21.12 22.09 -22.47
N ALA A 572 21.66 23.25 -22.08
CA ALA A 572 22.32 24.17 -23.01
C ALA A 572 23.66 23.64 -23.55
N GLY A 573 24.32 22.71 -22.84
CA GLY A 573 25.47 21.95 -23.33
C GLY A 573 25.06 20.90 -24.36
N LEU A 574 24.07 20.07 -24.00
CA LEU A 574 23.51 19.00 -24.82
C LEU A 574 23.07 19.53 -26.18
N LYS A 575 22.23 20.57 -26.21
CA LYS A 575 21.74 21.17 -27.45
C LYS A 575 22.89 21.63 -28.37
N ARG A 576 23.94 22.24 -27.79
CA ARG A 576 25.11 22.66 -28.57
C ARG A 576 25.85 21.48 -29.19
N LEU A 577 26.00 20.36 -28.47
CA LEU A 577 26.61 19.15 -29.01
C LEU A 577 25.72 18.48 -30.06
N GLU A 578 24.40 18.46 -29.88
CA GLU A 578 23.43 17.94 -30.86
C GLU A 578 23.45 18.76 -32.16
N ASP A 579 23.45 20.09 -32.08
CA ASP A 579 23.58 21.00 -33.22
C ASP A 579 24.93 20.77 -33.94
N GLU A 580 26.04 20.67 -33.20
CA GLU A 580 27.38 20.37 -33.72
C GLU A 580 27.49 18.97 -34.35
N ARG A 581 26.78 17.98 -33.81
CA ARG A 581 26.69 16.62 -34.36
C ARG A 581 25.90 16.63 -35.66
N ALA A 582 24.79 17.34 -35.72
CA ALA A 582 23.96 17.47 -36.91
C ALA A 582 24.71 18.16 -38.06
N GLU A 583 25.48 19.23 -37.79
CA GLU A 583 26.33 19.85 -38.83
C GLU A 583 27.39 18.88 -39.36
N ARG A 584 28.07 18.14 -38.48
CA ARG A 584 29.10 17.16 -38.90
C ARG A 584 28.50 15.95 -39.63
N GLN A 585 27.33 15.47 -39.24
CA GLN A 585 26.60 14.41 -39.95
C GLN A 585 26.17 14.87 -41.35
N LYS A 586 25.73 16.13 -41.50
CA LYS A 586 25.40 16.71 -42.82
C LYS A 586 26.65 16.84 -43.69
N ALA A 587 27.78 17.31 -43.13
CA ALA A 587 29.04 17.39 -43.86
C ALA A 587 29.55 16.00 -44.28
N ARG A 588 29.36 14.98 -43.43
CA ARG A 588 29.68 13.57 -43.74
C ARG A 588 28.84 13.05 -44.91
N GLY A 589 27.52 13.26 -44.88
CA GLY A 589 26.61 12.83 -45.96
C GLY A 589 27.00 13.44 -47.31
N LEU A 590 27.18 14.76 -47.37
CA LEU A 590 27.63 15.45 -48.58
C LEU A 590 28.98 14.92 -49.09
N ALA A 591 29.91 14.57 -48.19
CA ALA A 591 31.18 13.96 -48.55
C ALA A 591 31.00 12.56 -49.14
N SER A 592 30.17 11.71 -48.53
CA SER A 592 29.84 10.37 -49.07
C SER A 592 29.18 10.45 -50.44
N ASP A 593 28.21 11.35 -50.64
CA ASP A 593 27.54 11.57 -51.92
C ASP A 593 28.53 12.02 -53.01
N ALA A 594 29.41 12.98 -52.68
CA ALA A 594 30.44 13.47 -53.60
C ALA A 594 31.49 12.39 -53.94
N ILE A 595 31.89 11.57 -52.97
CA ILE A 595 32.75 10.40 -53.20
C ILE A 595 32.05 9.40 -54.14
N GLY A 596 30.75 9.19 -53.99
CA GLY A 596 29.94 8.35 -54.88
C GLY A 596 29.92 8.87 -56.32
N LEU A 597 29.54 10.14 -56.51
CA LEU A 597 29.50 10.76 -57.84
C LEU A 597 30.86 10.76 -58.54
N LEU A 598 31.95 11.06 -57.83
CA LEU A 598 33.32 11.03 -58.37
C LEU A 598 33.76 9.62 -58.77
N LYS A 599 33.34 8.57 -58.04
CA LYS A 599 33.57 7.17 -58.42
C LYS A 599 32.81 6.83 -59.72
N THR A 600 31.53 7.18 -59.82
CA THR A 600 30.70 6.94 -61.01
C THR A 600 31.23 7.69 -62.25
N GLY A 601 31.74 8.91 -62.08
CA GLY A 601 32.38 9.68 -63.15
C GLY A 601 33.79 9.23 -63.55
N GLY A 602 34.35 8.19 -62.94
CA GLY A 602 35.65 7.64 -63.34
C GLY A 602 36.85 8.53 -63.00
N ILE A 603 36.86 9.17 -61.81
CA ILE A 603 37.98 10.01 -61.30
C ILE A 603 39.38 9.40 -61.48
N GLU A 604 39.46 8.07 -61.49
CA GLU A 604 40.68 7.28 -61.59
C GLU A 604 41.38 7.38 -62.95
N ALA A 605 40.63 7.69 -64.01
CA ALA A 605 41.20 7.88 -65.36
C ALA A 605 42.07 9.15 -65.47
N ILE A 606 41.96 10.08 -64.51
CA ILE A 606 42.69 11.36 -64.48
C ILE A 606 43.70 11.43 -63.32
N GLY A 607 43.62 10.51 -62.35
CA GLY A 607 44.60 10.31 -61.28
C GLY A 607 44.18 10.88 -59.91
N ASN A 608 44.36 10.07 -58.87
CA ASN A 608 43.90 10.37 -57.50
C ASN A 608 44.58 11.58 -56.83
N ASP A 609 45.71 12.04 -57.37
CA ASP A 609 46.43 13.23 -56.91
C ASP A 609 45.94 14.55 -57.54
N LEU A 610 45.00 14.49 -58.49
CA LEU A 610 44.45 15.67 -59.13
C LEU A 610 43.58 16.47 -58.15
N VAL A 611 43.80 17.78 -58.07
CA VAL A 611 42.95 18.69 -57.29
C VAL A 611 41.56 18.76 -57.91
N LEU A 612 40.52 18.53 -57.11
CA LEU A 612 39.12 18.58 -57.50
C LEU A 612 38.70 20.05 -57.71
N THR A 613 38.87 20.53 -58.94
CA THR A 613 38.37 21.84 -59.41
C THR A 613 37.10 21.67 -60.23
N LEU A 614 36.32 22.73 -60.38
CA LEU A 614 35.11 22.72 -61.24
C LEU A 614 35.42 22.20 -62.66
N GLU A 615 36.54 22.64 -63.23
CA GLU A 615 36.98 22.23 -64.56
C GLU A 615 37.36 20.74 -64.61
N HIS A 616 38.10 20.23 -63.62
CA HIS A 616 38.49 18.82 -63.57
C HIS A 616 37.30 17.90 -63.34
N VAL A 617 36.36 18.28 -62.47
CA VAL A 617 35.15 17.50 -62.20
C VAL A 617 34.20 17.50 -63.42
N THR A 618 34.10 18.61 -64.16
CA THR A 618 33.32 18.65 -65.41
C THR A 618 33.94 17.76 -66.52
N LYS A 619 35.27 17.64 -66.59
CA LYS A 619 35.96 16.76 -67.56
C LYS A 619 35.69 15.27 -67.35
N LEU A 620 35.13 14.87 -66.21
CA LEU A 620 34.70 13.48 -65.92
C LEU A 620 33.36 13.11 -66.57
N GLY A 621 32.69 14.04 -67.27
CA GLY A 621 31.38 13.79 -67.87
C GLY A 621 30.21 13.71 -66.87
N ILE A 622 30.47 14.06 -65.60
CA ILE A 622 29.46 14.19 -64.53
C ILE A 622 28.48 15.32 -64.90
N ALA A 623 27.19 15.15 -64.61
CA ALA A 623 26.18 16.12 -65.03
C ALA A 623 26.34 17.47 -64.27
N PRO A 624 26.03 18.63 -64.88
CA PRO A 624 26.23 19.93 -64.23
C PRO A 624 25.61 20.07 -62.81
N PRO A 625 24.41 19.53 -62.51
CA PRO A 625 23.87 19.54 -61.14
C PRO A 625 24.70 18.71 -60.15
N GLU A 626 25.25 17.58 -60.59
CA GLU A 626 26.06 16.66 -59.77
C GLU A 626 27.46 17.24 -59.51
N VAL A 627 28.06 17.90 -60.51
CA VAL A 627 29.29 18.70 -60.35
C VAL A 627 29.10 19.74 -59.23
N GLN A 628 27.93 20.40 -59.19
CA GLN A 628 27.64 21.42 -58.18
C GLN A 628 27.48 20.85 -56.77
N LEU A 629 26.93 19.63 -56.62
CA LEU A 629 26.89 18.89 -55.35
C LEU A 629 28.31 18.53 -54.86
N ILE A 630 29.20 18.06 -55.74
CA ILE A 630 30.60 17.75 -55.39
C ILE A 630 31.33 19.01 -54.89
N MET A 631 31.20 20.13 -55.60
CA MET A 631 31.82 21.39 -55.19
C MET A 631 31.26 21.92 -53.86
N GLN A 632 29.95 21.76 -53.62
CA GLN A 632 29.32 22.09 -52.34
C GLN A 632 29.83 21.23 -51.19
N ALA A 633 30.06 19.93 -51.42
CA ALA A 633 30.62 19.03 -50.41
C ALA A 633 32.06 19.41 -50.04
N ILE A 634 32.89 19.74 -51.03
CA ILE A 634 34.27 20.22 -50.81
C ILE A 634 34.28 21.49 -49.95
N GLU A 635 33.42 22.46 -50.26
CA GLU A 635 33.34 23.73 -49.52
C GLU A 635 32.81 23.52 -48.08
N GLN A 636 31.77 22.70 -47.91
CA GLN A 636 31.25 22.37 -46.59
C GLN A 636 32.30 21.59 -45.75
N LEU A 637 33.13 20.74 -46.36
CA LEU A 637 34.23 20.07 -45.67
C LEU A 637 35.31 21.06 -45.23
N LYS A 638 35.75 21.99 -46.10
CA LYS A 638 36.68 23.06 -45.73
C LYS A 638 36.17 23.88 -44.54
N LYS A 639 34.88 24.23 -44.55
CA LYS A 639 34.22 24.93 -43.43
C LYS A 639 34.21 24.10 -42.14
N THR A 640 33.92 22.79 -42.24
CA THR A 640 33.75 21.90 -41.07
C THR A 640 35.09 21.37 -40.52
N LEU A 641 36.14 21.37 -41.33
CA LEU A 641 37.47 20.84 -41.04
C LEU A 641 38.56 21.84 -41.46
N ALA A 642 39.00 22.68 -40.52
CA ALA A 642 40.00 23.72 -40.72
C ALA A 642 41.43 23.25 -41.14
N GLN A 643 41.62 21.95 -41.42
CA GLN A 643 42.88 21.37 -41.90
C GLN A 643 42.83 20.96 -43.39
N VAL A 644 41.69 21.17 -44.07
CA VAL A 644 41.57 20.91 -45.51
C VAL A 644 42.15 22.11 -46.28
N GLY A 645 43.27 21.89 -46.98
CA GLY A 645 43.98 22.94 -47.73
C GLY A 645 43.20 23.49 -48.94
N GLU A 646 43.75 24.51 -49.60
CA GLU A 646 43.09 25.16 -50.74
C GLU A 646 42.75 24.19 -51.89
N GLY A 647 43.67 23.25 -52.18
CA GLY A 647 43.43 22.14 -53.09
C GLY A 647 43.00 20.87 -52.34
N VAL A 648 41.87 20.28 -52.74
CA VAL A 648 41.33 19.03 -52.19
C VAL A 648 41.41 17.95 -53.25
N ARG A 649 42.10 16.84 -52.97
CA ARG A 649 42.15 15.66 -53.85
C ARG A 649 41.13 14.61 -53.40
N PHE A 650 40.89 13.61 -54.22
CA PHE A 650 39.95 12.52 -53.91
C PHE A 650 40.32 11.79 -52.59
N LEU A 651 41.60 11.50 -52.35
CA LEU A 651 42.04 10.87 -51.10
C LEU A 651 41.92 11.80 -49.88
N ASP A 652 42.04 13.12 -50.06
CA ASP A 652 41.82 14.08 -48.98
C ASP A 652 40.32 14.14 -48.61
N LEU A 653 39.42 14.00 -49.60
CA LEU A 653 37.96 13.92 -49.41
C LEU A 653 37.56 12.68 -48.58
N VAL A 654 38.13 11.51 -48.89
CA VAL A 654 37.90 10.25 -48.15
C VAL A 654 38.41 10.36 -46.71
N ARG A 655 39.65 10.85 -46.52
CA ARG A 655 40.23 11.07 -45.18
C ARG A 655 39.43 12.09 -44.36
N ALA A 656 38.94 13.15 -44.99
CA ALA A 656 38.11 14.17 -44.35
C ALA A 656 36.78 13.59 -43.84
N ARG A 657 36.11 12.74 -44.64
CA ARG A 657 34.91 12.02 -44.20
C ARG A 657 35.22 11.07 -43.03
N ASP A 658 36.30 10.30 -43.09
CA ASP A 658 36.65 9.36 -42.01
C ASP A 658 37.03 10.10 -40.71
N GLN A 659 37.66 11.28 -40.81
CA GLN A 659 37.84 12.18 -39.66
C GLN A 659 36.51 12.70 -39.09
N LEU A 660 35.49 12.96 -39.91
CA LEU A 660 34.16 13.32 -39.41
C LEU A 660 33.52 12.17 -38.65
N VAL A 661 33.65 10.92 -39.11
CA VAL A 661 33.13 9.73 -38.39
C VAL A 661 33.71 9.67 -36.97
N GLY A 662 35.03 9.79 -36.81
CA GLY A 662 35.66 9.79 -35.48
C GLY A 662 35.21 10.95 -34.58
N LYS A 663 34.99 12.15 -35.15
CA LYS A 663 34.46 13.30 -34.41
C LYS A 663 33.00 13.12 -34.01
N ILE A 664 32.17 12.52 -34.87
CA ILE A 664 30.76 12.22 -34.57
C ILE A 664 30.68 11.20 -33.43
N GLN A 665 31.51 10.15 -33.43
CA GLN A 665 31.58 9.18 -32.32
C GLN A 665 32.00 9.81 -30.99
N ALA A 666 32.93 10.77 -31.00
CA ALA A 666 33.31 11.49 -29.79
C ALA A 666 32.14 12.34 -29.24
N LEU A 667 31.40 13.02 -30.13
CA LEU A 667 30.21 13.79 -29.76
C LEU A 667 29.09 12.90 -29.23
N ASP A 668 28.87 11.73 -29.84
CA ASP A 668 27.91 10.73 -29.34
C ASP A 668 28.23 10.34 -27.89
N ALA A 669 29.49 10.03 -27.58
CA ALA A 669 29.92 9.68 -26.24
C ALA A 669 29.76 10.83 -25.22
N ASP A 670 30.03 12.08 -25.62
CA ASP A 670 29.82 13.25 -24.75
C ASP A 670 28.32 13.58 -24.57
N ILE A 671 27.49 13.41 -25.61
CA ILE A 671 26.02 13.54 -25.54
C ILE A 671 25.43 12.51 -24.58
N ASP A 672 25.80 11.23 -24.70
CA ASP A 672 25.34 10.15 -23.81
C ASP A 672 25.74 10.40 -22.35
N LYS A 673 26.94 10.94 -22.12
CA LYS A 673 27.41 11.36 -20.80
C LYS A 673 26.60 12.53 -20.23
N LEU A 674 26.29 13.55 -21.03
CA LEU A 674 25.42 14.67 -20.59
C LEU A 674 23.98 14.21 -20.35
N HIS A 675 23.43 13.31 -21.16
CA HIS A 675 22.14 12.67 -20.90
C HIS A 675 22.13 11.94 -19.55
N GLY A 676 23.18 11.15 -19.25
CA GLY A 676 23.33 10.49 -17.95
C GLY A 676 23.37 11.46 -16.77
N GLN A 677 24.09 12.58 -16.90
CA GLN A 677 24.14 13.65 -15.89
C GLN A 677 22.77 14.33 -15.72
N LEU A 678 22.09 14.67 -16.81
CA LEU A 678 20.78 15.31 -16.79
C LEU A 678 19.73 14.42 -16.11
N ASN A 679 19.73 13.12 -16.43
CA ASN A 679 18.86 12.13 -15.81
C ASN A 679 19.12 11.99 -14.30
N ALA A 680 20.39 11.99 -13.87
CA ALA A 680 20.74 11.95 -12.46
C ALA A 680 20.31 13.21 -11.70
N LEU A 681 20.46 14.41 -12.29
CA LEU A 681 20.00 15.67 -11.70
C LEU A 681 18.47 15.70 -11.56
N LYS A 682 17.74 15.36 -12.63
CA LYS A 682 16.26 15.29 -12.62
C LYS A 682 15.75 14.28 -11.60
N GLY A 683 16.38 13.11 -11.50
CA GLY A 683 16.06 12.08 -10.51
C GLY A 683 16.27 12.52 -9.06
N LYS A 684 17.35 13.25 -8.76
CA LYS A 684 17.64 13.78 -7.42
C LYS A 684 16.72 14.93 -7.01
N VAL A 685 16.36 15.82 -7.95
CA VAL A 685 15.33 16.84 -7.71
C VAL A 685 13.97 16.19 -7.45
N GLN A 686 13.57 15.20 -8.25
CA GLN A 686 12.31 14.48 -8.03
C GLN A 686 12.29 13.77 -6.67
N PHE A 687 13.42 13.22 -6.22
CA PHE A 687 13.51 12.61 -4.88
C PHE A 687 13.18 13.63 -3.78
N ILE A 688 13.78 14.83 -3.80
CA ILE A 688 13.48 15.87 -2.80
C ILE A 688 12.00 16.31 -2.89
N ARG A 689 11.46 16.48 -4.09
CA ARG A 689 10.04 16.86 -4.29
C ARG A 689 9.07 15.80 -3.74
N VAL A 690 9.38 14.51 -3.89
CA VAL A 690 8.60 13.42 -3.28
C VAL A 690 8.67 13.49 -1.75
N ILE A 691 9.86 13.71 -1.17
CA ILE A 691 10.03 13.90 0.28
C ILE A 691 9.18 15.09 0.80
N HIS A 692 9.16 16.21 0.06
CA HIS A 692 8.32 17.37 0.40
C HIS A 692 6.82 17.03 0.34
N GLY A 693 6.40 16.27 -0.67
CA GLY A 693 5.01 15.79 -0.77
C GLY A 693 4.60 14.88 0.39
N ILE A 694 5.49 14.03 0.89
CA ILE A 694 5.24 13.21 2.10
C ILE A 694 5.06 14.13 3.32
N ASP A 695 5.90 15.16 3.50
CA ASP A 695 5.74 16.12 4.60
C ASP A 695 4.43 16.91 4.47
N ASP A 696 4.03 17.35 3.27
CA ASP A 696 2.74 18.04 3.03
C ASP A 696 1.54 17.22 3.52
N GLN A 697 1.51 15.92 3.20
CA GLN A 697 0.45 15.02 3.67
C GLN A 697 0.57 14.75 5.18
N ARG A 698 1.78 14.63 5.73
CA ARG A 698 2.00 14.56 7.18
C ARG A 698 1.44 15.79 7.90
N GLN A 699 1.51 16.99 7.31
CA GLN A 699 0.92 18.19 7.93
C GLN A 699 -0.61 18.10 8.00
N ARG A 700 -1.26 17.62 6.93
CA ARG A 700 -2.71 17.40 6.86
C ARG A 700 -3.17 16.34 7.85
N TYR A 701 -2.51 15.18 7.87
CA TYR A 701 -2.78 14.09 8.80
C TYR A 701 -2.67 14.56 10.27
N VAL A 702 -1.56 15.23 10.62
CA VAL A 702 -1.32 15.76 11.96
C VAL A 702 -2.37 16.79 12.37
N GLY A 703 -2.87 17.63 11.45
CA GLY A 703 -3.96 18.56 11.73
C GLY A 703 -5.26 17.87 12.16
N GLN A 704 -5.68 16.83 11.44
CA GLN A 704 -6.87 16.04 11.79
C GLN A 704 -6.66 15.25 13.09
N TYR A 705 -5.48 14.64 13.28
CA TYR A 705 -5.13 13.90 14.49
C TYR A 705 -5.12 14.79 15.74
N GLN A 706 -4.66 16.04 15.62
CA GLN A 706 -4.76 17.04 16.69
C GLN A 706 -6.20 17.35 17.08
N GLY A 707 -7.13 17.37 16.11
CA GLY A 707 -8.56 17.50 16.36
C GLY A 707 -9.11 16.36 17.24
N VAL A 708 -8.73 15.11 16.96
CA VAL A 708 -9.11 13.96 17.80
C VAL A 708 -8.55 14.10 19.22
N VAL A 709 -7.26 14.38 19.35
CA VAL A 709 -6.61 14.55 20.67
C VAL A 709 -7.24 15.70 21.46
N ALA A 710 -7.67 16.78 20.79
CA ALA A 710 -8.41 17.87 21.41
C ALA A 710 -9.79 17.43 21.91
N ALA A 711 -10.56 16.66 21.12
CA ALA A 711 -11.86 16.14 21.53
C ALA A 711 -11.76 15.24 22.79
N TYR A 712 -10.79 14.34 22.83
CA TYR A 712 -10.49 13.52 24.01
C TYR A 712 -10.16 14.36 25.25
N ARG A 713 -9.31 15.41 25.10
CA ARG A 713 -8.98 16.34 26.20
C ARG A 713 -10.19 17.15 26.66
N SER A 714 -11.07 17.56 25.75
CA SER A 714 -12.31 18.27 26.10
C SER A 714 -13.25 17.37 26.90
N PHE A 715 -13.45 16.11 26.48
CA PHE A 715 -14.28 15.17 27.24
C PHE A 715 -13.69 14.82 28.61
N ALA A 716 -12.36 14.64 28.71
CA ALA A 716 -11.69 14.47 30.00
C ALA A 716 -11.94 15.64 30.97
N ARG A 717 -11.82 16.89 30.48
CA ARG A 717 -12.10 18.10 31.26
C ARG A 717 -13.57 18.24 31.68
N LEU A 718 -14.52 17.81 30.84
CA LEU A 718 -15.94 17.77 31.20
C LEU A 718 -16.19 16.81 32.36
N ILE A 719 -15.55 15.63 32.35
CA ILE A 719 -15.64 14.66 33.46
C ILE A 719 -15.05 15.24 34.77
N GLU A 720 -13.95 15.99 34.68
CA GLU A 720 -13.34 16.69 35.82
C GLU A 720 -14.22 17.84 36.33
N ALA A 721 -14.79 18.66 35.45
CA ALA A 721 -15.68 19.76 35.82
C ALA A 721 -16.96 19.28 36.53
N ASN A 722 -17.51 18.15 36.08
CA ASN A 722 -18.69 17.54 36.67
C ASN A 722 -18.43 16.89 38.05
N ALA A 723 -17.20 16.85 38.54
CA ALA A 723 -16.88 16.30 39.86
C ALA A 723 -17.51 17.09 41.03
N TYR A 724 -17.89 18.35 40.82
CA TYR A 724 -18.51 19.23 41.83
C TYR A 724 -20.05 19.17 41.85
N LEU A 725 -20.68 18.43 40.93
CA LEU A 725 -22.13 18.28 40.87
C LEU A 725 -22.62 17.24 41.89
N ALA A 726 -23.85 17.42 42.38
CA ALA A 726 -24.56 16.38 43.12
C ALA A 726 -24.62 15.08 42.30
N GLN A 727 -24.51 13.93 42.97
CA GLN A 727 -24.20 12.66 42.32
C GLN A 727 -25.25 12.22 41.28
N GLU A 728 -26.53 12.51 41.52
CA GLU A 728 -27.62 12.27 40.57
C GLU A 728 -27.48 13.10 39.28
N GLN A 729 -27.36 14.43 39.44
CA GLN A 729 -27.14 15.36 38.33
C GLN A 729 -25.86 15.03 37.54
N ARG A 730 -24.82 14.57 38.25
CA ARG A 730 -23.54 14.12 37.70
C ARG A 730 -23.68 12.86 36.85
N SER A 731 -24.48 11.88 37.28
CA SER A 731 -24.76 10.66 36.50
C SER A 731 -25.47 11.02 35.19
N LEU A 732 -26.54 11.82 35.28
CA LEU A 732 -27.41 12.14 34.16
C LEU A 732 -26.70 12.96 33.07
N ASP A 733 -25.95 14.01 33.43
CA ASP A 733 -25.18 14.76 32.42
C ASP A 733 -24.04 13.92 31.84
N LEU A 734 -23.32 13.12 32.64
CA LEU A 734 -22.24 12.28 32.10
C LEU A 734 -22.72 11.16 31.19
N ILE A 735 -23.92 10.60 31.42
CA ILE A 735 -24.57 9.69 30.46
C ILE A 735 -24.79 10.41 29.12
N HIS A 736 -25.34 11.63 29.15
CA HIS A 736 -25.60 12.40 27.94
C HIS A 736 -24.31 12.78 27.20
N GLN A 737 -23.31 13.34 27.89
CA GLN A 737 -22.03 13.71 27.27
C GLN A 737 -21.27 12.48 26.73
N ALA A 738 -21.32 11.35 27.44
CA ALA A 738 -20.72 10.10 26.97
C ALA A 738 -21.40 9.59 25.68
N GLN A 739 -22.73 9.69 25.55
CA GLN A 739 -23.44 9.34 24.32
C GLN A 739 -23.00 10.21 23.13
N ARG A 740 -22.87 11.53 23.33
CA ARG A 740 -22.37 12.46 22.30
C ARG A 740 -20.93 12.14 21.90
N PHE A 741 -20.06 11.84 22.87
CA PHE A 741 -18.67 11.47 22.60
C PHE A 741 -18.56 10.10 21.91
N MET A 742 -19.39 9.12 22.27
CA MET A 742 -19.45 7.83 21.56
C MET A 742 -19.88 7.98 20.09
N ALA A 743 -20.79 8.91 19.78
CA ALA A 743 -21.16 9.24 18.40
C ALA A 743 -19.98 9.86 17.61
N PHE A 744 -19.20 10.74 18.23
CA PHE A 744 -17.95 11.27 17.66
C PHE A 744 -16.88 10.16 17.43
N LEU A 745 -16.76 9.20 18.35
CA LEU A 745 -15.82 8.08 18.21
C LEU A 745 -16.25 7.02 17.19
N ALA A 746 -17.54 6.93 16.85
CA ALA A 746 -18.07 5.90 15.95
C ALA A 746 -17.33 5.82 14.58
N PRO A 747 -17.18 6.91 13.81
CA PRO A 747 -16.43 6.85 12.54
C PRO A 747 -14.92 6.60 12.72
N LEU A 748 -14.34 6.96 13.87
CA LEU A 748 -12.91 6.76 14.18
C LEU A 748 -12.60 5.31 14.62
N ALA A 749 -13.59 4.59 15.14
CA ALA A 749 -13.48 3.18 15.55
C ALA A 749 -13.52 2.20 14.36
N LEU A 750 -13.94 2.65 13.18
CA LEU A 750 -13.96 1.88 11.94
C LEU A 750 -12.59 1.91 11.25
N PRO A 751 -12.26 0.90 10.41
CA PRO A 751 -11.17 1.03 9.46
C PRO A 751 -11.34 2.28 8.59
N LEU A 752 -10.27 3.05 8.41
CA LEU A 752 -10.27 4.26 7.59
C LEU A 752 -10.49 3.89 6.12
N ALA A 753 -11.73 4.03 5.66
CA ALA A 753 -12.10 3.77 4.27
C ALA A 753 -11.52 4.85 3.34
N LEU A 754 -10.91 4.41 2.24
CA LEU A 754 -10.52 5.32 1.16
C LEU A 754 -11.78 5.85 0.46
N HIS A 755 -11.91 7.17 0.39
CA HIS A 755 -12.91 7.81 -0.48
C HIS A 755 -12.38 7.83 -1.92
N GLY A 756 -13.14 7.24 -2.86
CA GLY A 756 -12.73 7.09 -4.26
C GLY A 756 -13.87 7.27 -5.28
#